data_AF-A0A1G6P014-F1
#
_entry.id   AF-A0A1G6P014-F1
#
_cell.length_a   1.000
_cell.length_b   1.000
_cell.length_c   1.000
_cell.angle_alpha   90.00
_cell.angle_beta   90.00
_cell.angle_gamma   90.00
#
_symmetry.space_group_name_H-M   'P 1'
#
loop_
_entity.id
_entity.type
_entity.pdbx_description
1 polymer ?
#
loop_
_entity_poly.entity_id
_entity_poly.type
_entity_poly.pdbx_seq_one_letter_code
_entity_poly.pdbx_strand_id
1 'polypeptide(L)'
;MRDCSNNRRGFDRVLMAVAATFLTVSATSALAQDTPHSSASELAIDAAIPRPEPANVPPPTASDFKADTTAALPDAAKPADVKPADVHATEAKPAETKPVDAKPAEPSATAKAVEPKPADAVTAPATKPADAPKTDTAVAPAAATPAPATATAPAASPAPATAAAPATAPAPATAAAPASEPAKAASNVAAEDQPVADKLRELLASKSLRSFDRKNERAAAEKFYSAREYAPVFTKAGKLTDAGKGVIARLKDAAADGLDASDYPVPDFAAATSPDALADAELKLASSMLDYARQAQSGRMHWSQVSADILYPEHPIDPAEVFANVTSAKDASAALDGYNPPQKLYKELKKKLSELRGQGDGPVITIADGPALKYLPARKKQAAVEMDDPRVPDLRNKLGITEDADSTKYDATVARAVEKFQSSVDLKPTGVLDERTVKALNNPKRDRQIDTVIVNMERWRWLPRQLGAASVGNAYVILNIPDYTLKVMQNGAPVWTTRVVTGKPGQHATPLLTETMKYITVNPTWNVPPSIIYNEYLPALQQDPTVLQRMGLRLERNRDGSIHISQPPGEANALGRIRFNFPNKFLVYQHDTPDKYLFAKDERAFSHGCMRVQNPDQYAAVLLNITEPNQHYTPERIRSMYGSSEVDLKFPTPIPVNITYQTAFVDDAGKLQLRRDVYGRDAAMLSLLRNGRGKDLETVVAHAQPSYSRPPSSSLPAGVNVAGDNGFGSSGPNFFERLFGGFGQPEPQPIRRGQAQQQRRVITR
;
A
#
# COMPACT_ATOMS: atom_id res chain seq x y z
N MET A 1 34.92 61.91 -32.19
CA MET A 1 34.97 62.95 -31.14
C MET A 1 34.07 62.47 -29.99
N ARG A 2 34.54 62.54 -28.74
CA ARG A 2 33.81 62.67 -27.44
C ARG A 2 32.56 61.78 -27.20
N ASP A 3 32.44 60.98 -26.13
CA ASP A 3 32.49 61.30 -24.68
C ASP A 3 31.41 62.32 -24.24
N CYS A 4 30.69 62.20 -23.11
CA CYS A 4 30.63 61.18 -22.03
C CYS A 4 29.18 61.19 -21.45
N SER A 5 28.58 60.06 -21.06
CA SER A 5 28.68 59.37 -19.75
C SER A 5 28.21 60.15 -18.51
N ASN A 6 27.24 59.56 -17.79
CA ASN A 6 26.99 59.52 -16.32
C ASN A 6 25.47 59.40 -16.04
N ASN A 7 24.96 58.65 -15.05
CA ASN A 7 25.61 57.97 -13.92
C ASN A 7 24.95 56.60 -13.65
N ARG A 8 25.75 55.54 -13.46
CA ARG A 8 25.32 54.30 -12.78
C ARG A 8 26.07 54.19 -11.45
N ARG A 9 25.38 54.35 -10.32
CA ARG A 9 25.85 53.98 -8.97
C ARG A 9 24.65 53.51 -8.16
N GLY A 10 24.63 52.24 -7.73
CA GLY A 10 23.55 51.73 -6.88
C GLY A 10 23.54 50.22 -6.62
N PHE A 11 23.88 49.38 -7.61
CA PHE A 11 23.65 47.92 -7.51
C PHE A 11 24.82 47.11 -6.96
N ASP A 12 26.07 47.56 -7.15
CA ASP A 12 27.27 46.73 -6.88
C ASP A 12 27.63 46.55 -5.40
N ARG A 13 26.78 47.01 -4.46
CA ARG A 13 26.96 46.85 -3.01
C ARG A 13 26.12 45.75 -2.36
N VAL A 14 25.21 45.10 -3.10
CA VAL A 14 24.43 43.96 -2.57
C VAL A 14 25.12 42.63 -2.87
N LEU A 15 25.76 42.49 -4.04
CA LEU A 15 26.30 41.20 -4.50
C LEU A 15 27.56 40.74 -3.70
N MET A 16 28.38 41.68 -3.23
CA MET A 16 29.60 41.38 -2.46
C MET A 16 29.34 40.92 -1.01
N ALA A 17 28.12 41.11 -0.47
CA ALA A 17 27.81 40.73 0.90
C ALA A 17 27.39 39.25 1.06
N VAL A 18 27.03 38.57 -0.03
CA VAL A 18 26.51 37.18 0.00
C VAL A 18 27.61 36.14 -0.23
N ALA A 19 28.70 36.50 -0.92
CA ALA A 19 29.80 35.58 -1.23
C ALA A 19 30.68 35.23 -0.02
N ALA A 20 30.75 36.10 0.99
CA ALA A 20 31.66 35.93 2.14
C ALA A 20 31.20 34.88 3.17
N THR A 21 29.91 34.56 3.22
CA THR A 21 29.32 33.72 4.29
C THR A 21 29.27 32.22 3.95
N PHE A 22 29.66 31.83 2.73
CA PHE A 22 29.58 30.44 2.25
C PHE A 22 30.93 29.67 2.32
N LEU A 23 32.00 30.31 2.81
CA LEU A 23 33.38 29.80 2.71
C LEU A 23 34.02 29.38 4.04
N THR A 24 33.26 29.37 5.14
CA THR A 24 33.79 29.16 6.52
C THR A 24 33.22 27.94 7.25
N VAL A 25 32.48 27.05 6.57
CA VAL A 25 31.93 25.80 7.17
C VAL A 25 32.56 24.52 6.58
N SER A 26 33.31 24.63 5.48
CA SER A 26 33.88 23.49 4.74
C SER A 26 35.33 23.18 5.10
N ALA A 27 35.68 23.12 6.40
CA ALA A 27 37.08 23.02 6.85
C ALA A 27 37.37 22.03 8.00
N THR A 28 36.42 21.18 8.42
CA THR A 28 36.59 20.25 9.56
C THR A 28 36.01 18.84 9.35
N SER A 29 36.12 18.28 8.14
CA SER A 29 35.72 16.87 7.85
C SER A 29 36.67 16.17 6.86
N ALA A 30 37.99 16.33 7.03
CA ALA A 30 38.99 15.70 6.17
C ALA A 30 40.19 15.16 6.99
N LEU A 31 40.06 13.93 7.51
CA LEU A 31 41.17 13.03 7.93
C LEU A 31 40.61 11.69 8.46
N ALA A 32 40.11 10.83 7.56
CA ALA A 32 39.91 9.37 7.78
C ALA A 32 39.31 8.74 6.51
N GLN A 33 40.13 8.17 5.63
CA GLN A 33 39.68 7.36 4.49
C GLN A 33 40.60 6.16 4.27
N ASP A 34 40.27 5.03 4.91
CA ASP A 34 40.54 3.71 4.34
C ASP A 34 39.32 3.31 3.52
N THR A 35 39.49 3.05 2.21
CA THR A 35 38.38 2.81 1.28
C THR A 35 38.25 1.33 0.90
N PRO A 36 37.12 0.67 1.20
CA PRO A 36 36.74 -0.57 0.52
C PRO A 36 36.43 -0.29 -0.96
N HIS A 37 36.61 -1.28 -1.83
CA HIS A 37 36.35 -1.11 -3.27
C HIS A 37 34.84 -1.01 -3.60
N SER A 38 34.45 0.08 -4.27
CA SER A 38 33.10 0.25 -4.85
C SER A 38 32.83 -0.72 -6.02
N SER A 39 31.55 -1.04 -6.24
CA SER A 39 31.13 -1.94 -7.33
C SER A 39 30.99 -1.24 -8.68
N ALA A 40 30.85 -2.03 -9.74
CA ALA A 40 30.52 -1.56 -11.09
C ALA A 40 29.27 -0.67 -11.15
N SER A 41 28.29 -0.83 -10.23
CA SER A 41 27.07 -0.01 -10.21
C SER A 41 27.19 1.30 -9.43
N GLU A 42 28.26 1.49 -8.63
CA GLU A 42 28.66 2.81 -8.13
C GLU A 42 29.58 3.53 -9.12
N LEU A 43 30.49 2.81 -9.80
CA LEU A 43 31.40 3.40 -10.79
C LEU A 43 30.65 4.04 -11.98
N ALA A 44 29.47 3.52 -12.34
CA ALA A 44 28.57 4.15 -13.31
C ALA A 44 27.96 5.47 -12.85
N ILE A 45 27.95 5.76 -11.54
CA ILE A 45 27.39 6.99 -10.94
C ILE A 45 28.50 8.02 -10.72
N ASP A 46 29.66 7.61 -10.22
CA ASP A 46 30.76 8.54 -9.91
C ASP A 46 31.42 9.13 -11.17
N ALA A 47 31.27 8.47 -12.33
CA ALA A 47 31.67 8.97 -13.64
C ALA A 47 30.88 10.20 -14.14
N ALA A 48 29.80 10.59 -13.45
CA ALA A 48 28.94 11.71 -13.85
C ALA A 48 29.31 13.06 -13.19
N ILE A 49 30.34 13.12 -12.34
CA ILE A 49 30.79 14.36 -11.67
C ILE A 49 32.24 14.64 -12.06
N PRO A 50 32.55 15.78 -12.73
CA PRO A 50 33.94 16.14 -13.03
C PRO A 50 34.68 16.50 -11.74
N ARG A 51 35.55 15.60 -11.29
CA ARG A 51 36.62 15.97 -10.34
C ARG A 51 37.60 16.88 -11.09
N PRO A 52 37.87 18.11 -10.63
CA PRO A 52 38.94 18.90 -11.24
C PRO A 52 40.27 18.19 -11.01
N GLU A 53 41.14 18.21 -12.03
CA GLU A 53 42.52 17.73 -11.84
C GLU A 53 43.19 18.55 -10.72
N PRO A 54 44.00 17.92 -9.85
CA PRO A 54 44.82 18.67 -8.91
C PRO A 54 45.80 19.52 -9.72
N ALA A 55 45.64 20.85 -9.65
CA ALA A 55 46.54 21.77 -10.32
C ALA A 55 47.97 21.48 -9.88
N ASN A 56 48.86 21.19 -10.85
CA ASN A 56 50.25 20.82 -10.59
C ASN A 56 51.09 22.06 -10.23
N VAL A 57 50.74 22.70 -9.13
CA VAL A 57 51.59 23.68 -8.45
C VAL A 57 52.70 22.92 -7.72
N PRO A 58 53.98 23.32 -7.87
CA PRO A 58 55.06 22.72 -7.10
C PRO A 58 54.83 22.96 -5.59
N PRO A 59 55.28 22.04 -4.72
CA PRO A 59 55.13 22.22 -3.28
C PRO A 59 55.86 23.49 -2.80
N PRO A 60 55.32 24.21 -1.80
CA PRO A 60 55.94 25.41 -1.27
C PRO A 60 57.32 25.08 -0.72
N THR A 61 58.27 25.98 -0.99
CA THR A 61 59.65 25.90 -0.53
C THR A 61 59.77 26.46 0.89
N ALA A 62 60.90 26.18 1.56
CA ALA A 62 61.19 26.81 2.86
C ALA A 62 61.26 28.36 2.81
N SER A 63 61.38 28.94 1.60
CA SER A 63 61.34 30.39 1.35
C SER A 63 59.97 31.01 1.61
N ASP A 64 58.89 30.23 1.49
CA ASP A 64 57.51 30.70 1.48
C ASP A 64 56.93 30.91 2.90
N PHE A 65 57.67 30.49 3.93
CA PHE A 65 57.32 30.66 5.34
C PHE A 65 58.22 31.67 6.05
N LYS A 66 57.93 32.96 5.88
CA LYS A 66 58.44 34.00 6.78
C LYS A 66 57.58 34.07 8.04
N ALA A 67 58.13 33.59 9.15
CA ALA A 67 57.55 33.80 10.47
C ALA A 67 57.75 35.26 10.90
N ASP A 68 56.71 35.87 11.45
CA ASP A 68 56.83 36.96 12.42
C ASP A 68 55.86 36.70 13.57
N THR A 69 56.16 37.21 14.77
CA THR A 69 55.83 36.49 16.03
C THR A 69 55.03 37.35 17.03
N THR A 70 54.49 36.67 18.06
CA THR A 70 53.79 37.15 19.27
C THR A 70 52.26 37.32 19.15
N ALA A 71 51.47 37.09 20.21
CA ALA A 71 51.82 36.87 21.63
C ALA A 71 51.18 35.58 22.23
N ALA A 72 51.69 35.15 23.39
CA ALA A 72 51.29 33.94 24.10
C ALA A 72 50.28 34.21 25.24
N LEU A 73 49.71 33.15 25.82
CA LEU A 73 49.32 33.00 27.24
C LEU A 73 49.28 31.47 27.60
N PRO A 74 49.31 31.06 28.89
CA PRO A 74 49.87 29.76 29.31
C PRO A 74 48.86 28.73 29.86
N ASP A 75 49.40 27.63 30.42
CA ASP A 75 48.71 26.42 30.88
C ASP A 75 48.76 26.22 32.43
N ALA A 76 48.00 25.22 32.91
CA ALA A 76 48.02 24.54 34.22
C ALA A 76 47.45 25.23 35.47
N ALA A 77 46.38 24.64 36.04
CA ALA A 77 46.26 24.33 37.49
C ALA A 77 45.07 23.40 37.85
N LYS A 78 45.31 22.48 38.80
CA LYS A 78 44.37 21.84 39.76
C LYS A 78 44.92 22.19 41.18
N PRO A 79 44.23 21.99 42.35
CA PRO A 79 43.34 20.86 42.69
C PRO A 79 42.19 21.21 43.70
N ALA A 80 41.71 20.17 44.42
CA ALA A 80 41.12 20.15 45.78
C ALA A 80 39.58 20.15 45.97
N ASP A 81 39.19 19.48 47.07
CA ASP A 81 37.83 19.08 47.46
C ASP A 81 37.13 20.06 48.44
N VAL A 82 35.80 20.00 48.50
CA VAL A 82 35.00 20.41 49.68
C VAL A 82 33.88 19.38 49.93
N LYS A 83 33.62 19.11 51.22
CA LYS A 83 32.68 18.11 51.75
C LYS A 83 31.40 18.78 52.29
N PRO A 84 30.20 18.18 52.17
CA PRO A 84 28.97 18.71 52.78
C PRO A 84 28.92 18.50 54.31
N ALA A 85 27.98 19.19 54.98
CA ALA A 85 27.79 19.18 56.43
C ALA A 85 26.38 18.73 56.85
N ASP A 86 26.25 18.25 58.09
CA ASP A 86 25.07 17.57 58.66
C ASP A 86 24.03 18.50 59.31
N VAL A 87 22.78 18.02 59.43
CA VAL A 87 22.07 17.93 60.74
C VAL A 87 20.88 16.95 60.72
N HIS A 88 20.87 16.05 61.72
CA HIS A 88 19.75 15.34 62.40
C HIS A 88 18.64 14.58 61.63
N ALA A 89 17.89 13.65 62.25
CA ALA A 89 18.22 12.46 63.08
C ALA A 89 16.94 11.81 63.64
N THR A 90 16.73 10.50 63.42
CA THR A 90 15.89 9.60 64.27
C THR A 90 16.22 8.12 63.98
N GLU A 91 15.91 7.23 64.92
CA GLU A 91 16.34 5.81 65.00
C GLU A 91 15.34 4.84 64.28
N ALA A 92 15.57 3.52 64.09
CA ALA A 92 16.45 2.56 64.78
C ALA A 92 16.94 1.35 63.92
N LYS A 93 17.83 0.53 64.53
CA LYS A 93 18.43 -0.78 64.10
C LYS A 93 17.79 -1.94 64.92
N PRO A 94 18.25 -3.23 64.97
CA PRO A 94 19.27 -4.03 64.23
C PRO A 94 18.65 -5.32 63.57
N ALA A 95 19.34 -6.35 63.01
CA ALA A 95 20.75 -6.84 62.98
C ALA A 95 21.10 -7.39 61.55
N GLU A 96 22.33 -7.68 61.07
CA GLU A 96 23.55 -8.36 61.59
C GLU A 96 23.39 -9.90 61.78
N THR A 97 24.26 -10.82 61.29
CA THR A 97 25.66 -10.77 60.77
C THR A 97 26.02 -11.73 59.59
N LYS A 98 26.71 -11.19 58.57
CA LYS A 98 27.96 -11.62 57.83
C LYS A 98 28.78 -12.90 58.27
N PRO A 99 29.80 -13.41 57.49
CA PRO A 99 29.88 -13.84 56.05
C PRO A 99 30.93 -15.02 55.74
N VAL A 100 31.48 -15.10 54.50
CA VAL A 100 32.80 -15.70 54.02
C VAL A 100 32.85 -17.06 53.25
N ASP A 101 33.13 -16.97 51.94
CA ASP A 101 34.16 -17.61 51.03
C ASP A 101 34.83 -19.01 51.28
N ALA A 102 35.43 -19.73 50.30
CA ALA A 102 35.24 -19.84 48.81
C ALA A 102 36.15 -20.93 48.13
N LYS A 103 35.67 -21.50 47.00
CA LYS A 103 36.43 -22.00 45.80
C LYS A 103 37.28 -23.33 45.90
N PRO A 104 37.96 -23.86 44.83
CA PRO A 104 37.59 -25.18 44.24
C PRO A 104 38.73 -26.17 43.84
N ALA A 105 38.39 -27.37 43.31
CA ALA A 105 39.20 -28.15 42.34
C ALA A 105 38.40 -29.28 41.62
N GLU A 106 38.86 -29.69 40.43
CA GLU A 106 38.54 -30.94 39.69
C GLU A 106 39.90 -31.64 39.31
N PRO A 107 40.00 -32.76 38.53
CA PRO A 107 39.00 -33.72 37.98
C PRO A 107 39.41 -35.24 38.10
N SER A 108 38.62 -36.13 37.46
CA SER A 108 39.05 -37.34 36.68
C SER A 108 38.66 -38.78 37.11
N ALA A 109 38.68 -39.70 36.12
CA ALA A 109 38.83 -41.17 36.16
C ALA A 109 37.67 -42.15 36.53
N THR A 110 36.84 -42.50 35.52
CA THR A 110 36.45 -43.87 35.06
C THR A 110 36.36 -45.13 35.97
N ALA A 111 35.15 -45.72 35.98
CA ALA A 111 34.80 -47.12 35.57
C ALA A 111 34.58 -48.31 36.56
N LYS A 112 33.38 -48.93 36.40
CA LYS A 112 32.97 -50.36 36.48
C LYS A 112 32.65 -51.10 37.82
N ALA A 113 31.36 -51.48 37.90
CA ALA A 113 30.79 -52.81 38.21
C ALA A 113 30.74 -53.38 39.66
N VAL A 114 29.54 -53.84 40.08
CA VAL A 114 29.15 -55.26 40.36
C VAL A 114 27.67 -55.32 40.85
N GLU A 115 26.97 -56.42 40.60
CA GLU A 115 25.58 -56.75 41.02
C GLU A 115 25.60 -57.99 41.96
N PRO A 116 24.53 -58.30 42.73
CA PRO A 116 23.81 -59.55 42.41
C PRO A 116 22.29 -59.57 42.68
N LYS A 117 21.63 -60.53 42.00
CA LYS A 117 20.21 -60.94 42.03
C LYS A 117 19.91 -61.96 43.17
N PRO A 118 18.64 -62.27 43.53
CA PRO A 118 17.87 -63.38 42.88
C PRO A 118 16.36 -63.06 42.68
N ALA A 119 15.69 -63.31 41.55
CA ALA A 119 15.32 -64.58 40.85
C ALA A 119 13.91 -65.10 41.25
N ASP A 120 12.99 -65.49 40.34
CA ASP A 120 12.97 -65.42 38.86
C ASP A 120 11.50 -65.26 38.31
N ALA A 121 10.88 -65.90 37.29
CA ALA A 121 11.21 -67.03 36.41
C ALA A 121 10.28 -67.18 35.16
N VAL A 122 10.83 -67.73 34.05
CA VAL A 122 10.33 -68.90 33.25
C VAL A 122 8.93 -68.79 32.55
N THR A 123 8.75 -68.98 31.21
CA THR A 123 9.64 -69.47 30.11
C THR A 123 9.27 -68.89 28.71
N ALA A 124 10.20 -68.98 27.75
CA ALA A 124 10.01 -68.83 26.29
C ALA A 124 10.33 -70.20 25.58
N PRO A 125 10.96 -70.38 24.38
CA PRO A 125 11.47 -69.52 23.28
C PRO A 125 10.63 -69.72 21.97
N ALA A 126 11.01 -69.64 20.68
CA ALA A 126 12.23 -69.41 19.85
C ALA A 126 11.77 -68.86 18.43
N THR A 127 12.49 -68.76 17.28
CA THR A 127 13.86 -69.08 16.77
C THR A 127 14.20 -68.19 15.52
N LYS A 128 15.36 -68.43 14.88
CA LYS A 128 15.77 -68.10 13.47
C LYS A 128 16.62 -69.32 12.94
N PRO A 129 17.11 -69.44 11.67
CA PRO A 129 17.10 -68.54 10.51
C PRO A 129 16.64 -69.21 9.17
N ALA A 130 17.09 -68.67 8.02
CA ALA A 130 16.76 -68.94 6.61
C ALA A 130 17.01 -70.35 6.02
N ASP A 131 16.29 -70.69 4.93
CA ASP A 131 16.85 -70.97 3.57
C ASP A 131 15.75 -70.94 2.46
N ALA A 132 16.12 -71.16 1.19
CA ALA A 132 15.27 -71.31 -0.03
C ALA A 132 15.29 -72.81 -0.52
N PRO A 133 14.88 -73.27 -1.75
CA PRO A 133 14.43 -72.58 -2.99
C PRO A 133 13.29 -73.27 -3.83
N LYS A 134 13.07 -72.79 -5.09
CA LYS A 134 12.28 -73.37 -6.24
C LYS A 134 10.74 -73.33 -6.11
N THR A 135 9.92 -73.18 -7.17
CA THR A 135 10.06 -72.90 -8.64
C THR A 135 8.77 -72.14 -9.08
N ASP A 136 8.59 -71.45 -10.23
CA ASP A 136 9.12 -71.57 -11.60
C ASP A 136 9.08 -70.26 -12.44
N THR A 137 9.79 -70.26 -13.58
CA THR A 137 9.59 -69.47 -14.84
C THR A 137 9.37 -67.93 -14.84
N ALA A 138 10.48 -67.21 -14.62
CA ALA A 138 11.12 -66.17 -15.45
C ALA A 138 10.43 -65.37 -16.62
N VAL A 139 11.06 -64.19 -16.87
CA VAL A 139 11.11 -63.34 -18.11
C VAL A 139 10.10 -62.17 -18.24
N ALA A 140 10.60 -61.02 -18.73
CA ALA A 140 9.91 -59.72 -18.96
C ALA A 140 9.67 -59.52 -20.51
N PRO A 141 9.36 -58.34 -21.13
CA PRO A 141 9.44 -56.95 -20.66
C PRO A 141 8.33 -55.97 -21.16
N ALA A 142 8.52 -54.68 -20.81
CA ALA A 142 8.22 -53.46 -21.59
C ALA A 142 6.80 -53.10 -22.13
N ALA A 143 6.35 -51.93 -21.66
CA ALA A 143 5.70 -50.85 -22.44
C ALA A 143 4.22 -50.95 -22.92
N ALA A 144 3.70 -49.75 -23.24
CA ALA A 144 2.43 -49.40 -23.91
C ALA A 144 1.10 -49.53 -23.13
N THR A 145 0.32 -48.45 -23.21
CA THR A 145 -1.07 -48.31 -22.74
C THR A 145 -2.07 -48.93 -23.74
N PRO A 146 -3.21 -49.46 -23.27
CA PRO A 146 -4.47 -49.12 -23.93
C PRO A 146 -5.64 -48.85 -22.95
N ALA A 147 -6.72 -48.29 -23.49
CA ALA A 147 -7.99 -48.04 -22.81
C ALA A 147 -9.03 -49.14 -23.09
N PRO A 148 -10.18 -49.15 -22.39
CA PRO A 148 -11.35 -49.93 -22.80
C PRO A 148 -12.42 -49.05 -23.50
N ALA A 149 -12.81 -49.49 -24.69
CA ALA A 149 -14.14 -49.33 -25.28
C ALA A 149 -14.66 -50.76 -25.58
N THR A 150 -15.90 -51.06 -25.98
CA THR A 150 -16.98 -50.24 -26.57
C THR A 150 -18.33 -50.98 -26.36
N ALA A 151 -19.45 -50.29 -26.48
CA ALA A 151 -20.73 -50.87 -26.92
C ALA A 151 -21.40 -49.89 -27.91
N THR A 152 -22.14 -50.39 -28.90
CA THR A 152 -22.22 -49.74 -30.22
C THR A 152 -23.62 -49.22 -30.59
N ALA A 153 -23.67 -48.17 -31.43
CA ALA A 153 -24.89 -47.58 -32.00
C ALA A 153 -25.43 -48.37 -33.23
N PRO A 154 -26.52 -47.93 -33.91
CA PRO A 154 -26.47 -46.81 -34.87
C PRO A 154 -27.69 -45.86 -34.83
N ALA A 155 -27.76 -44.91 -35.78
CA ALA A 155 -28.71 -43.76 -35.80
C ALA A 155 -29.34 -43.47 -37.18
N ALA A 156 -30.27 -42.51 -37.26
CA ALA A 156 -30.77 -41.91 -38.52
C ALA A 156 -31.20 -40.42 -38.35
N SER A 157 -31.24 -39.67 -39.46
CA SER A 157 -31.16 -38.19 -39.56
C SER A 157 -32.51 -37.40 -39.59
N PRO A 158 -32.53 -36.03 -39.57
CA PRO A 158 -33.71 -35.21 -39.24
C PRO A 158 -34.18 -34.14 -40.29
N ALA A 159 -35.22 -33.35 -39.91
CA ALA A 159 -35.70 -32.06 -40.48
C ALA A 159 -36.59 -32.11 -41.76
N PRO A 160 -37.40 -31.05 -42.13
CA PRO A 160 -37.52 -29.68 -41.59
C PRO A 160 -38.97 -29.17 -41.30
N ALA A 161 -39.17 -27.84 -41.17
CA ALA A 161 -40.46 -27.10 -41.03
C ALA A 161 -41.09 -26.75 -42.43
N THR A 162 -42.25 -26.07 -42.64
CA THR A 162 -42.90 -24.92 -41.95
C THR A 162 -44.35 -24.65 -42.49
N ALA A 163 -45.17 -23.89 -41.75
CA ALA A 163 -46.43 -23.19 -42.18
C ALA A 163 -47.67 -24.08 -42.52
N ALA A 164 -48.93 -23.61 -42.62
CA ALA A 164 -49.56 -22.26 -42.51
C ALA A 164 -51.01 -22.34 -41.93
N ALA A 165 -51.71 -21.19 -41.78
CA ALA A 165 -53.15 -21.08 -41.45
C ALA A 165 -53.99 -20.59 -42.66
N PRO A 166 -55.34 -20.68 -42.65
CA PRO A 166 -56.14 -19.46 -42.38
C PRO A 166 -57.53 -19.65 -41.70
N ALA A 167 -58.15 -18.51 -41.39
CA ALA A 167 -59.33 -18.23 -40.57
C ALA A 167 -60.74 -18.60 -41.09
N THR A 168 -61.73 -18.55 -40.17
CA THR A 168 -63.14 -18.20 -40.45
C THR A 168 -63.82 -17.54 -39.21
N ALA A 169 -64.83 -16.68 -39.43
CA ALA A 169 -65.70 -16.08 -38.39
C ALA A 169 -67.06 -15.67 -39.02
N PRO A 170 -68.18 -15.59 -38.26
CA PRO A 170 -68.71 -14.28 -37.84
C PRO A 170 -69.47 -14.27 -36.47
N ALA A 171 -70.05 -13.10 -36.11
CA ALA A 171 -70.84 -12.82 -34.87
C ALA A 171 -72.38 -12.83 -35.16
N PRO A 172 -73.36 -12.39 -34.29
CA PRO A 172 -73.30 -11.29 -33.30
C PRO A 172 -74.11 -11.38 -31.95
N ALA A 173 -73.73 -10.49 -31.02
CA ALA A 173 -74.53 -9.68 -30.07
C ALA A 173 -75.62 -10.26 -29.14
N THR A 174 -75.44 -10.02 -27.82
CA THR A 174 -76.51 -9.62 -26.87
C THR A 174 -75.93 -8.65 -25.82
N ALA A 175 -76.74 -7.78 -25.23
CA ALA A 175 -76.40 -6.73 -24.27
C ALA A 175 -77.18 -6.91 -22.95
N ALA A 176 -76.81 -6.36 -21.77
CA ALA A 176 -75.58 -5.75 -21.25
C ALA A 176 -75.74 -5.51 -19.71
N ALA A 177 -74.72 -4.86 -19.11
CA ALA A 177 -74.65 -4.28 -17.75
C ALA A 177 -74.17 -5.18 -16.58
N PRO A 178 -73.46 -4.60 -15.59
CA PRO A 178 -72.38 -3.60 -15.72
C PRO A 178 -71.04 -4.14 -15.21
N ALA A 179 -69.93 -3.53 -15.63
CA ALA A 179 -68.60 -3.92 -15.16
C ALA A 179 -68.36 -3.48 -13.70
N SER A 180 -67.96 -4.43 -12.86
CA SER A 180 -67.17 -4.13 -11.66
C SER A 180 -65.77 -3.67 -12.06
N GLU A 181 -65.21 -2.67 -11.37
CA GLU A 181 -63.81 -2.30 -11.56
C GLU A 181 -62.90 -3.51 -11.29
N PRO A 182 -61.83 -3.74 -12.08
CA PRO A 182 -60.83 -4.74 -11.74
C PRO A 182 -60.12 -4.28 -10.46
N ALA A 183 -60.37 -4.98 -9.36
CA ALA A 183 -59.83 -4.65 -8.05
C ALA A 183 -58.30 -4.47 -8.14
N LYS A 184 -57.83 -3.25 -7.89
CA LYS A 184 -56.42 -2.88 -7.92
C LYS A 184 -55.66 -3.84 -7.01
N ALA A 185 -54.74 -4.61 -7.57
CA ALA A 185 -54.03 -5.67 -6.85
C ALA A 185 -53.46 -5.12 -5.54
N ALA A 186 -53.74 -5.80 -4.42
CA ALA A 186 -53.30 -5.36 -3.10
C ALA A 186 -51.78 -5.30 -3.07
N SER A 187 -51.23 -4.10 -2.86
CA SER A 187 -49.79 -3.90 -2.77
C SER A 187 -49.26 -4.54 -1.49
N ASN A 188 -48.03 -5.07 -1.55
CA ASN A 188 -47.34 -5.61 -0.39
C ASN A 188 -46.71 -4.49 0.49
N VAL A 189 -46.84 -3.22 0.09
CA VAL A 189 -46.49 -2.05 0.90
C VAL A 189 -47.53 -1.86 2.01
N ALA A 190 -47.09 -1.53 3.23
CA ALA A 190 -48.01 -1.18 4.31
C ALA A 190 -48.78 0.11 3.97
N ALA A 191 -50.07 0.18 4.30
CA ALA A 191 -50.92 1.33 3.95
C ALA A 191 -50.41 2.68 4.50
N GLU A 192 -49.68 2.64 5.63
CA GLU A 192 -49.03 3.79 6.26
C GLU A 192 -47.82 4.31 5.46
N ASP A 193 -47.12 3.42 4.73
CA ASP A 193 -45.94 3.72 3.90
C ASP A 193 -46.29 3.97 2.43
N GLN A 194 -47.50 3.62 1.98
CA GLN A 194 -47.96 3.79 0.59
C GLN A 194 -47.75 5.21 0.02
N PRO A 195 -48.00 6.32 0.76
CA PRO A 195 -47.75 7.67 0.24
C PRO A 195 -46.26 7.93 -0.02
N VAL A 196 -45.37 7.37 0.80
CA VAL A 196 -43.91 7.45 0.61
C VAL A 196 -43.48 6.59 -0.56
N ALA A 197 -44.04 5.39 -0.71
CA ALA A 197 -43.74 4.48 -1.82
C ALA A 197 -44.16 5.04 -3.19
N ASP A 198 -45.31 5.72 -3.27
CA ASP A 198 -45.76 6.38 -4.50
C ASP A 198 -44.85 7.57 -4.86
N LYS A 199 -44.30 8.28 -3.86
CA LYS A 199 -43.29 9.34 -4.06
C LYS A 199 -41.89 8.84 -4.39
N LEU A 200 -41.45 7.73 -3.80
CA LEU A 200 -40.23 7.03 -4.22
C LEU A 200 -40.33 6.60 -5.68
N ARG A 201 -41.50 6.12 -6.13
CA ARG A 201 -41.76 5.77 -7.54
C ARG A 201 -41.70 7.00 -8.46
N GLU A 202 -42.29 8.13 -8.05
CA GLU A 202 -42.23 9.39 -8.81
C GLU A 202 -40.78 9.89 -8.96
N LEU A 203 -40.01 9.92 -7.86
CA LEU A 203 -38.62 10.36 -7.85
C LEU A 203 -37.70 9.44 -8.67
N LEU A 204 -37.84 8.11 -8.52
CA LEU A 204 -37.03 7.12 -9.26
C LEU A 204 -37.37 7.05 -10.75
N ALA A 205 -38.61 7.36 -11.15
CA ALA A 205 -38.98 7.52 -12.56
C ALA A 205 -38.46 8.84 -13.18
N SER A 206 -38.02 9.81 -12.36
CA SER A 206 -37.58 11.12 -12.85
C SER A 206 -36.18 11.06 -13.48
N LYS A 207 -36.04 11.54 -14.72
CA LYS A 207 -34.71 11.67 -15.37
C LYS A 207 -33.80 12.70 -14.69
N SER A 208 -34.39 13.54 -13.84
CA SER A 208 -33.75 14.61 -13.07
C SER A 208 -33.23 14.17 -11.70
N LEU A 209 -33.12 12.87 -11.43
CA LEU A 209 -32.75 12.32 -10.13
C LEU A 209 -31.34 12.79 -9.69
N ARG A 210 -31.31 13.78 -8.79
CA ARG A 210 -30.08 14.43 -8.27
C ARG A 210 -29.43 13.68 -7.10
N SER A 211 -30.09 12.66 -6.57
CA SER A 211 -29.63 11.96 -5.35
C SER A 211 -28.52 10.95 -5.61
N PHE A 212 -28.33 10.48 -6.85
CA PHE A 212 -27.24 9.56 -7.22
C PHE A 212 -26.47 10.09 -8.43
N ASP A 213 -25.19 10.43 -8.26
CA ASP A 213 -24.35 10.94 -9.35
C ASP A 213 -23.96 9.84 -10.34
N ARG A 214 -23.75 8.59 -9.88
CA ARG A 214 -23.28 7.51 -10.75
C ARG A 214 -24.41 6.65 -11.31
N LYS A 215 -24.27 6.27 -12.59
CA LYS A 215 -25.30 5.56 -13.36
C LYS A 215 -25.58 4.15 -12.84
N ASN A 216 -24.56 3.44 -12.34
CA ASN A 216 -24.69 2.10 -11.77
C ASN A 216 -25.42 2.13 -10.42
N GLU A 217 -25.08 3.07 -9.55
CA GLU A 217 -25.72 3.28 -8.24
C GLU A 217 -27.20 3.62 -8.42
N ARG A 218 -27.52 4.54 -9.35
CA ARG A 218 -28.90 4.88 -9.70
C ARG A 218 -29.69 3.68 -10.23
N ALA A 219 -29.14 2.92 -11.18
CA ALA A 219 -29.80 1.73 -11.73
C ALA A 219 -29.99 0.61 -10.68
N ALA A 220 -29.07 0.49 -9.73
CA ALA A 220 -29.21 -0.43 -8.60
C ALA A 220 -30.31 0.03 -7.62
N ALA A 221 -30.41 1.33 -7.32
CA ALA A 221 -31.48 1.89 -6.50
C ALA A 221 -32.86 1.72 -7.18
N GLU A 222 -32.97 2.05 -8.47
CA GLU A 222 -34.18 1.80 -9.29
C GLU A 222 -34.61 0.32 -9.21
N LYS A 223 -33.67 -0.61 -9.39
CA LYS A 223 -33.92 -2.06 -9.29
C LYS A 223 -34.28 -2.50 -7.87
N PHE A 224 -33.63 -1.97 -6.84
CA PHE A 224 -33.86 -2.35 -5.44
C PHE A 224 -35.23 -1.89 -4.95
N TYR A 225 -35.59 -0.62 -5.14
CA TYR A 225 -36.89 -0.12 -4.71
C TYR A 225 -38.04 -0.68 -5.55
N SER A 226 -37.88 -0.85 -6.88
CA SER A 226 -38.93 -1.48 -7.69
C SER A 226 -39.21 -2.94 -7.29
N ALA A 227 -38.19 -3.71 -6.92
CA ALA A 227 -38.34 -5.06 -6.36
C ALA A 227 -39.02 -5.10 -4.97
N ARG A 228 -39.17 -3.94 -4.31
CA ARG A 228 -39.89 -3.75 -3.03
C ARG A 228 -41.26 -3.10 -3.19
N GLU A 229 -41.80 -3.02 -4.42
CA GLU A 229 -42.99 -2.22 -4.76
C GLU A 229 -42.88 -0.72 -4.38
N TYR A 230 -41.64 -0.24 -4.25
CA TYR A 230 -41.22 1.06 -3.75
C TYR A 230 -41.41 1.26 -2.23
N ALA A 231 -41.63 0.21 -1.44
CA ALA A 231 -41.61 0.30 0.02
C ALA A 231 -40.25 0.85 0.53
N PRO A 232 -40.24 1.85 1.44
CA PRO A 232 -39.02 2.30 2.10
C PRO A 232 -38.34 1.18 2.90
N VAL A 233 -37.08 1.39 3.26
CA VAL A 233 -36.24 0.44 3.99
C VAL A 233 -35.59 1.07 5.24
N PHE A 234 -35.27 2.37 5.20
CA PHE A 234 -34.78 3.12 6.35
C PHE A 234 -35.92 3.69 7.20
N THR A 235 -37.12 3.82 6.63
CA THR A 235 -38.35 4.19 7.34
C THR A 235 -39.43 3.12 7.26
N LYS A 236 -40.31 3.08 8.28
CA LYS A 236 -41.57 2.32 8.32
C LYS A 236 -42.57 3.06 9.22
N ALA A 237 -43.79 3.27 8.75
CA ALA A 237 -44.83 4.06 9.43
C ALA A 237 -44.31 5.45 9.88
N GLY A 238 -43.52 6.09 9.02
CA GLY A 238 -42.86 7.39 9.30
C GLY A 238 -41.77 7.36 10.39
N LYS A 239 -41.35 6.19 10.87
CA LYS A 239 -40.30 6.03 11.91
C LYS A 239 -39.07 5.33 11.36
N LEU A 240 -37.89 5.69 11.84
CA LEU A 240 -36.63 5.03 11.45
C LEU A 240 -36.62 3.55 11.84
N THR A 241 -36.31 2.69 10.87
CA THR A 241 -36.00 1.27 11.08
C THR A 241 -34.62 1.11 11.74
N ASP A 242 -34.33 -0.07 12.28
CA ASP A 242 -33.01 -0.32 12.88
C ASP A 242 -31.88 -0.35 11.82
N ALA A 243 -32.20 -0.71 10.58
CA ALA A 243 -31.30 -0.51 9.44
C ALA A 243 -31.02 0.99 9.20
N GLY A 244 -32.08 1.83 9.16
CA GLY A 244 -31.94 3.29 9.04
C GLY A 244 -31.08 3.89 10.14
N LYS A 245 -31.31 3.52 11.40
CA LYS A 245 -30.48 3.93 12.55
C LYS A 245 -29.03 3.48 12.42
N GLY A 246 -28.79 2.24 12.01
CA GLY A 246 -27.45 1.67 11.84
C GLY A 246 -26.63 2.38 10.75
N VAL A 247 -27.24 2.65 9.59
CA VAL A 247 -26.61 3.46 8.52
C VAL A 247 -26.33 4.87 9.02
N ILE A 248 -27.32 5.55 9.62
CA ILE A 248 -27.17 6.91 10.17
C ILE A 248 -26.02 6.99 11.19
N ALA A 249 -25.91 6.01 12.09
CA ALA A 249 -24.83 5.95 13.07
C ALA A 249 -23.46 5.80 12.40
N ARG A 250 -23.35 4.91 11.40
CA ARG A 250 -22.09 4.67 10.69
C ARG A 250 -21.62 5.87 9.88
N LEU A 251 -22.51 6.53 9.15
CA LEU A 251 -22.14 7.70 8.34
C LEU A 251 -21.71 8.89 9.21
N LYS A 252 -22.35 9.10 10.36
CA LYS A 252 -21.91 10.10 11.35
C LYS A 252 -20.54 9.78 11.96
N ASP A 253 -20.20 8.49 12.09
CA ASP A 253 -18.91 8.02 12.60
C ASP A 253 -17.84 7.78 11.49
N ALA A 254 -18.12 8.12 10.22
CA ALA A 254 -17.19 7.88 9.11
C ALA A 254 -15.80 8.53 9.32
N ALA A 255 -15.73 9.57 10.14
CA ALA A 255 -14.48 10.18 10.57
C ALA A 255 -13.54 9.19 11.30
N ALA A 256 -14.05 8.19 12.03
CA ALA A 256 -13.25 7.14 12.66
C ALA A 256 -12.51 6.27 11.63
N ASP A 257 -13.06 6.11 10.43
CA ASP A 257 -12.43 5.44 9.29
C ASP A 257 -11.44 6.34 8.51
N GLY A 258 -11.14 7.55 9.02
CA GLY A 258 -10.30 8.53 8.33
C GLY A 258 -10.94 9.14 7.08
N LEU A 259 -12.24 8.90 6.87
CA LEU A 259 -13.06 9.56 5.86
C LEU A 259 -13.51 10.94 6.40
N ASP A 260 -14.23 11.73 5.59
CA ASP A 260 -14.88 12.96 6.06
C ASP A 260 -16.38 12.71 6.22
N ALA A 261 -16.95 12.98 7.38
CA ALA A 261 -18.38 12.75 7.61
C ALA A 261 -19.27 13.74 6.82
N SER A 262 -18.71 14.84 6.31
CA SER A 262 -19.43 15.79 5.45
C SER A 262 -19.56 15.32 4.00
N ASP A 263 -18.78 14.32 3.57
CA ASP A 263 -18.94 13.65 2.27
C ASP A 263 -20.18 12.73 2.25
N TYR A 264 -20.78 12.38 3.41
CA TYR A 264 -21.91 11.44 3.54
C TYR A 264 -23.13 12.09 4.25
N PRO A 265 -23.84 13.02 3.59
CA PRO A 265 -24.86 13.87 4.21
C PRO A 265 -26.09 13.09 4.69
N VAL A 266 -26.14 12.81 6.00
CA VAL A 266 -27.30 12.22 6.67
C VAL A 266 -28.47 13.21 6.75
N PRO A 267 -29.66 12.88 6.20
CA PRO A 267 -30.84 13.74 6.30
C PRO A 267 -31.56 13.59 7.66
N ASP A 268 -32.29 14.64 8.05
CA ASP A 268 -33.09 14.66 9.28
C ASP A 268 -34.50 14.09 9.05
N PHE A 269 -34.67 12.83 9.42
CA PHE A 269 -35.96 12.12 9.37
C PHE A 269 -36.97 12.61 10.42
N ALA A 270 -36.59 13.39 11.44
CA ALA A 270 -37.53 13.99 12.37
C ALA A 270 -38.16 15.28 11.82
N ALA A 271 -37.42 16.02 10.99
CA ALA A 271 -37.93 17.18 10.23
C ALA A 271 -38.75 16.76 8.98
N ALA A 272 -38.54 15.56 8.45
CA ALA A 272 -39.24 15.03 7.27
C ALA A 272 -40.69 14.61 7.58
N THR A 273 -41.60 15.58 7.70
CA THR A 273 -43.01 15.34 8.08
C THR A 273 -43.97 15.09 6.91
N SER A 274 -43.52 15.24 5.65
CA SER A 274 -44.32 14.98 4.45
C SER A 274 -43.84 13.75 3.66
N PRO A 275 -44.70 13.08 2.88
CA PRO A 275 -44.28 11.93 2.06
C PRO A 275 -43.17 12.25 1.05
N ASP A 276 -43.20 13.45 0.45
CA ASP A 276 -42.14 13.94 -0.43
C ASP A 276 -40.80 14.10 0.30
N ALA A 277 -40.82 14.67 1.51
CA ALA A 277 -39.60 14.86 2.32
C ALA A 277 -39.03 13.52 2.83
N LEU A 278 -39.90 12.57 3.19
CA LEU A 278 -39.49 11.21 3.56
C LEU A 278 -38.86 10.47 2.38
N ALA A 279 -39.46 10.54 1.19
CA ALA A 279 -38.92 9.89 -0.02
C ALA A 279 -37.58 10.50 -0.46
N ASP A 280 -37.42 11.83 -0.35
CA ASP A 280 -36.14 12.52 -0.60
C ASP A 280 -35.07 12.16 0.45
N ALA A 281 -35.41 12.09 1.73
CA ALA A 281 -34.52 11.65 2.81
C ALA A 281 -34.08 10.18 2.64
N GLU A 282 -35.02 9.30 2.30
CA GLU A 282 -34.76 7.88 2.04
C GLU A 282 -33.75 7.68 0.90
N LEU A 283 -33.89 8.42 -0.21
CA LEU A 283 -32.94 8.35 -1.35
C LEU A 283 -31.59 9.03 -1.05
N LYS A 284 -31.55 10.10 -0.23
CA LYS A 284 -30.29 10.74 0.20
C LYS A 284 -29.48 9.87 1.15
N LEU A 285 -30.15 9.19 2.09
CA LEU A 285 -29.51 8.19 2.95
C LEU A 285 -29.02 6.99 2.12
N ALA A 286 -29.81 6.57 1.11
CA ALA A 286 -29.41 5.52 0.18
C ALA A 286 -28.13 5.86 -0.60
N SER A 287 -27.98 7.07 -1.15
CA SER A 287 -26.72 7.44 -1.83
C SER A 287 -25.56 7.51 -0.85
N SER A 288 -25.72 8.23 0.26
CA SER A 288 -24.64 8.38 1.26
C SER A 288 -24.14 7.03 1.79
N MET A 289 -25.02 6.02 1.87
CA MET A 289 -24.67 4.62 2.17
C MET A 289 -23.83 3.97 1.08
N LEU A 290 -24.19 4.14 -0.20
CA LEU A 290 -23.42 3.62 -1.35
C LEU A 290 -22.06 4.33 -1.47
N ASP A 291 -22.05 5.65 -1.33
CA ASP A 291 -20.85 6.49 -1.38
C ASP A 291 -19.85 6.09 -0.28
N TYR A 292 -20.31 5.93 0.97
CA TYR A 292 -19.49 5.40 2.06
C TYR A 292 -19.01 3.98 1.76
N ALA A 293 -19.88 3.04 1.39
CA ALA A 293 -19.49 1.64 1.16
C ALA A 293 -18.43 1.53 0.04
N ARG A 294 -18.60 2.30 -1.03
CA ARG A 294 -17.70 2.38 -2.17
C ARG A 294 -16.36 3.02 -1.81
N GLN A 295 -16.35 4.09 -1.03
CA GLN A 295 -15.11 4.77 -0.62
C GLN A 295 -14.40 4.06 0.54
N ALA A 296 -15.12 3.35 1.41
CA ALA A 296 -14.55 2.43 2.38
C ALA A 296 -13.88 1.23 1.69
N GLN A 297 -14.52 0.69 0.64
CA GLN A 297 -14.00 -0.38 -0.20
C GLN A 297 -12.76 0.05 -0.99
N SER A 298 -12.91 0.96 -1.95
CA SER A 298 -11.87 1.26 -2.96
C SER A 298 -11.02 2.50 -2.66
N GLY A 299 -11.40 3.32 -1.68
CA GLY A 299 -10.83 4.64 -1.42
C GLY A 299 -11.65 5.79 -1.99
N ARG A 300 -11.35 7.01 -1.51
CA ARG A 300 -11.83 8.32 -2.01
C ARG A 300 -11.00 8.87 -3.18
N MET A 301 -9.95 8.17 -3.58
CA MET A 301 -9.22 8.46 -4.80
C MET A 301 -8.72 7.17 -5.44
N HIS A 302 -8.76 7.09 -6.77
CA HIS A 302 -8.08 6.05 -7.49
C HIS A 302 -6.57 6.30 -7.44
N TRP A 303 -5.76 5.25 -7.26
CA TRP A 303 -4.30 5.39 -7.09
C TRP A 303 -3.62 6.11 -8.26
N SER A 304 -4.21 6.06 -9.47
CA SER A 304 -3.71 6.78 -10.65
C SER A 304 -3.74 8.30 -10.51
N GLN A 305 -4.58 8.86 -9.62
CA GLN A 305 -4.58 10.30 -9.33
C GLN A 305 -3.24 10.74 -8.70
N VAL A 306 -2.51 9.81 -8.08
CA VAL A 306 -1.26 10.07 -7.33
C VAL A 306 -0.02 9.86 -8.18
N SER A 307 0.06 8.76 -8.94
CA SER A 307 1.21 8.46 -9.79
C SER A 307 0.93 7.35 -10.83
N ALA A 308 1.72 7.35 -11.90
CA ALA A 308 1.73 6.31 -12.95
C ALA A 308 2.46 5.01 -12.53
N ASP A 309 3.29 5.08 -11.48
CA ASP A 309 4.09 3.97 -10.95
C ASP A 309 3.34 3.12 -9.90
N ILE A 310 2.01 3.25 -9.83
CA ILE A 310 1.14 2.43 -9.00
C ILE A 310 0.27 1.55 -9.92
N LEU A 311 -0.03 0.32 -9.48
CA LEU A 311 -0.97 -0.61 -10.09
C LEU A 311 -1.42 -1.64 -9.05
N TYR A 312 -2.52 -1.39 -8.35
CA TYR A 312 -3.16 -2.41 -7.53
C TYR A 312 -4.39 -3.00 -8.25
N PRO A 313 -4.72 -4.28 -8.02
CA PRO A 313 -5.97 -4.87 -8.51
C PRO A 313 -7.19 -4.09 -8.01
N GLU A 314 -7.92 -3.49 -8.94
CA GLU A 314 -9.22 -2.88 -8.66
C GLU A 314 -10.19 -3.94 -8.12
N HIS A 315 -10.93 -3.58 -7.08
CA HIS A 315 -11.91 -4.45 -6.42
C HIS A 315 -13.23 -3.66 -6.21
N PRO A 316 -13.87 -3.24 -7.32
CA PRO A 316 -15.08 -2.43 -7.29
C PRO A 316 -16.23 -3.17 -6.61
N ILE A 317 -17.19 -2.40 -6.13
CA ILE A 317 -18.37 -2.88 -5.42
C ILE A 317 -19.60 -2.87 -6.35
N ASP A 318 -20.47 -3.88 -6.25
CA ASP A 318 -21.81 -3.79 -6.85
C ASP A 318 -22.73 -3.05 -5.85
N PRO A 319 -23.30 -1.88 -6.21
CA PRO A 319 -24.27 -1.20 -5.36
C PRO A 319 -25.49 -2.05 -4.99
N ALA A 320 -25.87 -3.04 -5.82
CA ALA A 320 -26.94 -3.98 -5.50
C ALA A 320 -26.55 -4.96 -4.37
N GLU A 321 -25.27 -5.34 -4.27
CA GLU A 321 -24.75 -6.10 -3.12
C GLU A 321 -24.70 -5.24 -1.85
N VAL A 322 -24.41 -3.93 -1.96
CA VAL A 322 -24.48 -3.01 -0.81
C VAL A 322 -25.91 -2.94 -0.28
N PHE A 323 -26.90 -2.70 -1.15
CA PHE A 323 -28.30 -2.72 -0.75
C PHE A 323 -28.69 -4.06 -0.10
N ALA A 324 -28.33 -5.20 -0.70
CA ALA A 324 -28.64 -6.51 -0.16
C ALA A 324 -28.00 -6.75 1.22
N ASN A 325 -26.69 -6.54 1.34
CA ASN A 325 -25.93 -6.82 2.56
C ASN A 325 -26.33 -5.90 3.70
N VAL A 326 -26.40 -4.59 3.46
CA VAL A 326 -26.63 -3.59 4.52
C VAL A 326 -28.09 -3.60 5.00
N THR A 327 -29.06 -3.78 4.10
CA THR A 327 -30.48 -3.73 4.48
C THR A 327 -31.06 -5.05 4.99
N SER A 328 -30.37 -6.19 4.76
CA SER A 328 -30.73 -7.49 5.36
C SER A 328 -29.92 -7.85 6.62
N ALA A 329 -28.83 -7.13 6.90
CA ALA A 329 -28.04 -7.35 8.10
C ALA A 329 -28.81 -7.04 9.38
N LYS A 330 -28.59 -7.86 10.42
CA LYS A 330 -29.04 -7.60 11.79
C LYS A 330 -28.45 -6.30 12.37
N ASP A 331 -27.27 -5.91 11.90
CA ASP A 331 -26.60 -4.65 12.24
C ASP A 331 -26.06 -4.02 10.95
N ALA A 332 -26.77 -3.00 10.46
CA ALA A 332 -26.39 -2.24 9.27
C ALA A 332 -25.13 -1.39 9.48
N SER A 333 -24.80 -1.01 10.73
CA SER A 333 -23.58 -0.26 11.04
C SER A 333 -22.35 -1.16 10.93
N ALA A 334 -22.42 -2.39 11.46
CA ALA A 334 -21.35 -3.38 11.33
C ALA A 334 -21.23 -3.90 9.89
N ALA A 335 -22.34 -4.04 9.15
CA ALA A 335 -22.31 -4.41 7.73
C ALA A 335 -21.57 -3.37 6.88
N LEU A 336 -21.75 -2.08 7.17
CA LEU A 336 -21.02 -1.00 6.51
C LEU A 336 -19.55 -0.91 6.96
N ASP A 337 -19.25 -1.07 8.25
CA ASP A 337 -17.85 -1.13 8.76
C ASP A 337 -17.02 -2.17 8.01
N GLY A 338 -17.64 -3.32 7.70
CA GLY A 338 -17.03 -4.45 6.99
C GLY A 338 -16.54 -4.18 5.56
N TYR A 339 -16.87 -3.03 4.95
CA TYR A 339 -16.27 -2.60 3.68
C TYR A 339 -14.86 -2.01 3.85
N ASN A 340 -14.50 -1.57 5.05
CA ASN A 340 -13.15 -1.09 5.33
C ASN A 340 -12.12 -2.25 5.32
N PRO A 341 -10.82 -1.97 5.11
CA PRO A 341 -9.80 -3.00 5.00
C PRO A 341 -9.73 -3.92 6.24
N PRO A 342 -9.90 -5.25 6.11
CA PRO A 342 -10.04 -6.17 7.24
C PRO A 342 -8.74 -6.43 8.00
N GLN A 343 -7.59 -6.04 7.45
CA GLN A 343 -6.26 -6.36 7.93
C GLN A 343 -5.94 -5.72 9.30
N LYS A 344 -5.22 -6.44 10.15
CA LYS A 344 -4.77 -6.01 11.50
C LYS A 344 -4.24 -4.57 11.51
N LEU A 345 -3.32 -4.26 10.59
CA LEU A 345 -2.64 -2.96 10.51
C LEU A 345 -3.59 -1.78 10.16
N TYR A 346 -4.67 -2.01 9.41
CA TYR A 346 -5.69 -0.96 9.19
C TYR A 346 -6.48 -0.71 10.47
N LYS A 347 -6.91 -1.78 11.16
CA LYS A 347 -7.68 -1.69 12.41
C LYS A 347 -6.87 -1.04 13.53
N GLU A 348 -5.58 -1.31 13.59
CA GLU A 348 -4.65 -0.65 14.52
C GLU A 348 -4.46 0.84 14.18
N LEU A 349 -4.40 1.22 12.89
CA LEU A 349 -4.41 2.62 12.48
C LEU A 349 -5.76 3.31 12.80
N LYS A 350 -6.91 2.65 12.62
CA LYS A 350 -8.24 3.15 13.01
C LYS A 350 -8.29 3.46 14.51
N LYS A 351 -7.85 2.52 15.36
CA LYS A 351 -7.74 2.75 16.80
C LYS A 351 -6.77 3.90 17.12
N LYS A 352 -5.60 3.93 16.48
CA LYS A 352 -4.60 4.97 16.71
C LYS A 352 -5.08 6.37 16.27
N LEU A 353 -5.92 6.46 15.25
CA LEU A 353 -6.56 7.71 14.81
C LEU A 353 -7.54 8.25 15.86
N SER A 354 -8.30 7.38 16.51
CA SER A 354 -9.16 7.74 17.65
C SER A 354 -8.30 8.25 18.82
N GLU A 355 -7.29 7.48 19.24
CA GLU A 355 -6.37 7.86 20.32
C GLU A 355 -5.67 9.21 20.06
N LEU A 356 -5.20 9.46 18.83
CA LEU A 356 -4.53 10.73 18.45
C LEU A 356 -5.47 11.94 18.51
N ARG A 357 -6.78 11.76 18.33
CA ARG A 357 -7.78 12.83 18.41
C ARG A 357 -8.23 13.14 19.83
N GLY A 358 -7.64 12.47 20.84
CA GLY A 358 -8.10 12.56 22.23
C GLY A 358 -9.45 11.87 22.46
N GLN A 359 -9.83 10.96 21.57
CA GLN A 359 -11.11 10.26 21.59
C GLN A 359 -10.88 8.80 22.04
N GLY A 360 -11.87 8.21 22.72
CA GLY A 360 -11.95 6.76 22.85
C GLY A 360 -12.51 6.13 21.57
N ASP A 361 -13.01 4.90 21.65
CA ASP A 361 -13.76 4.24 20.55
C ASP A 361 -15.20 4.82 20.42
N GLY A 362 -15.34 6.15 20.45
CA GLY A 362 -16.62 6.88 20.45
C GLY A 362 -16.66 8.03 19.42
N PRO A 363 -17.86 8.55 19.12
CA PRO A 363 -18.09 9.40 17.94
C PRO A 363 -17.39 10.77 17.99
N VAL A 364 -17.04 11.27 16.80
CA VAL A 364 -16.19 12.45 16.63
C VAL A 364 -16.94 13.77 16.89
N ILE A 365 -16.77 14.34 18.08
CA ILE A 365 -17.33 15.64 18.47
C ILE A 365 -16.79 16.77 17.57
N THR A 366 -17.69 17.47 16.89
CA THR A 366 -17.38 18.58 15.97
C THR A 366 -18.13 19.83 16.42
N ILE A 367 -17.41 20.91 16.72
CA ILE A 367 -17.99 22.17 17.19
C ILE A 367 -18.67 22.86 16.01
N ALA A 368 -19.96 23.18 16.08
CA ALA A 368 -20.65 23.83 14.97
C ALA A 368 -20.12 25.24 14.68
N ASP A 369 -20.11 25.62 13.39
CA ASP A 369 -19.86 27.00 12.98
C ASP A 369 -20.96 27.93 13.54
N GLY A 370 -20.61 29.16 13.87
CA GLY A 370 -21.53 30.13 14.48
C GLY A 370 -20.85 31.39 15.00
N PRO A 371 -21.59 32.29 15.67
CA PRO A 371 -21.06 33.57 16.17
C PRO A 371 -19.87 33.39 17.13
N ALA A 372 -19.00 34.40 17.18
CA ALA A 372 -17.80 34.35 18.02
C ALA A 372 -18.15 34.48 19.52
N LEU A 373 -17.77 33.48 20.33
CA LEU A 373 -18.00 33.50 21.78
C LEU A 373 -16.81 34.09 22.52
N LYS A 374 -17.08 34.85 23.59
CA LYS A 374 -16.06 35.48 24.43
C LYS A 374 -16.54 35.59 25.86
N TYR A 375 -15.62 35.41 26.79
CA TYR A 375 -15.79 35.79 28.19
C TYR A 375 -15.26 37.21 28.39
N LEU A 376 -15.96 38.04 29.15
CA LEU A 376 -15.44 39.33 29.63
C LEU A 376 -15.37 39.31 31.17
N PRO A 377 -14.18 39.42 31.79
CA PRO A 377 -14.06 39.42 33.25
C PRO A 377 -14.67 40.69 33.85
N ALA A 378 -15.21 40.55 35.07
CA ALA A 378 -15.78 41.65 35.83
C ALA A 378 -14.76 42.79 36.06
N ARG A 379 -15.27 44.02 36.07
CA ARG A 379 -14.50 45.26 36.33
C ARG A 379 -15.19 46.07 37.43
N LYS A 380 -14.51 47.06 38.01
CA LYS A 380 -14.99 47.86 39.18
C LYS A 380 -16.39 48.52 39.04
N LYS A 381 -17.03 48.51 37.87
CA LYS A 381 -18.42 48.97 37.64
C LYS A 381 -19.21 48.09 36.64
N GLN A 382 -18.74 46.88 36.31
CA GLN A 382 -19.36 45.99 35.32
C GLN A 382 -19.23 44.53 35.77
N ALA A 383 -20.33 43.78 35.77
CA ALA A 383 -20.32 42.35 36.00
C ALA A 383 -19.54 41.61 34.89
N ALA A 384 -19.19 40.34 35.13
CA ALA A 384 -18.67 39.48 34.06
C ALA A 384 -19.75 39.26 32.99
N VAL A 385 -19.33 39.13 31.73
CA VAL A 385 -20.22 38.74 30.63
C VAL A 385 -19.84 37.34 30.19
N GLU A 386 -20.74 36.41 30.47
CA GLU A 386 -20.75 35.03 29.99
C GLU A 386 -21.74 34.97 28.82
N MET A 387 -21.39 34.25 27.76
CA MET A 387 -22.29 34.02 26.63
C MET A 387 -22.92 32.63 26.75
N ASP A 388 -24.22 32.52 26.48
CA ASP A 388 -24.96 31.26 26.46
C ASP A 388 -25.05 30.73 25.02
N ASP A 389 -24.56 29.53 24.76
CA ASP A 389 -24.51 28.94 23.41
C ASP A 389 -24.53 27.39 23.48
N PRO A 390 -25.35 26.71 22.66
CA PRO A 390 -25.49 25.24 22.71
C PRO A 390 -24.23 24.46 22.32
N ARG A 391 -23.20 25.11 21.76
CA ARG A 391 -21.92 24.48 21.40
C ARG A 391 -20.95 24.35 22.57
N VAL A 392 -21.24 24.95 23.73
CA VAL A 392 -20.29 24.96 24.85
C VAL A 392 -20.11 23.60 25.53
N PRO A 393 -21.11 22.72 25.69
CA PRO A 393 -20.90 21.37 26.22
C PRO A 393 -19.96 20.52 25.33
N ASP A 394 -20.14 20.57 24.01
CA ASP A 394 -19.22 19.96 23.05
C ASP A 394 -17.80 20.53 23.18
N LEU A 395 -17.69 21.85 23.38
CA LEU A 395 -16.41 22.54 23.55
C LEU A 395 -15.72 22.18 24.87
N ARG A 396 -16.47 22.03 25.97
CA ARG A 396 -15.96 21.58 27.28
C ARG A 396 -15.38 20.17 27.15
N ASN A 397 -16.17 19.25 26.60
CA ASN A 397 -15.76 17.87 26.34
C ASN A 397 -14.49 17.82 25.46
N LYS A 398 -14.49 18.54 24.33
CA LYS A 398 -13.37 18.59 23.37
C LYS A 398 -12.11 19.28 23.91
N LEU A 399 -12.20 20.07 24.97
CA LEU A 399 -11.07 20.69 25.67
C LEU A 399 -10.67 19.94 26.96
N GLY A 400 -11.32 18.82 27.29
CA GLY A 400 -11.05 18.04 28.49
C GLY A 400 -11.52 18.70 29.80
N ILE A 401 -12.52 19.60 29.72
CA ILE A 401 -13.10 20.29 30.87
C ILE A 401 -14.21 19.40 31.46
N THR A 402 -13.95 18.82 32.63
CA THR A 402 -14.92 18.02 33.39
C THR A 402 -15.79 18.86 34.35
N GLU A 403 -15.42 20.11 34.59
CA GLU A 403 -16.18 21.08 35.38
C GLU A 403 -17.39 21.60 34.59
N ASP A 404 -18.58 21.50 35.18
CA ASP A 404 -19.86 21.92 34.60
C ASP A 404 -20.05 21.46 33.14
N ALA A 405 -19.77 20.19 32.85
CA ALA A 405 -19.66 19.65 31.49
C ALA A 405 -20.87 19.94 30.57
N ASP A 406 -22.10 19.89 31.11
CA ASP A 406 -23.34 20.16 30.38
C ASP A 406 -23.70 21.65 30.27
N SER A 407 -22.87 22.55 30.80
CA SER A 407 -23.17 23.99 30.85
C SER A 407 -22.96 24.68 29.49
N THR A 408 -24.01 25.32 29.00
CA THR A 408 -24.03 26.16 27.80
C THR A 408 -23.30 27.50 27.96
N LYS A 409 -22.78 27.81 29.16
CA LYS A 409 -22.10 29.08 29.44
C LYS A 409 -20.63 29.08 29.05
N TYR A 410 -20.25 30.02 28.19
CA TYR A 410 -18.88 30.37 27.87
C TYR A 410 -18.27 31.22 29.01
N ASP A 411 -17.72 30.53 30.01
CA ASP A 411 -17.19 31.09 31.25
C ASP A 411 -15.67 31.35 31.20
N ALA A 412 -15.09 31.69 32.37
CA ALA A 412 -13.65 31.93 32.53
C ALA A 412 -12.78 30.67 32.33
N THR A 413 -13.31 29.48 32.62
CA THR A 413 -12.61 28.19 32.48
C THR A 413 -12.57 27.78 31.01
N VAL A 414 -13.70 27.86 30.30
CA VAL A 414 -13.80 27.64 28.86
C VAL A 414 -12.92 28.63 28.10
N ALA A 415 -12.99 29.93 28.43
CA ALA A 415 -12.16 30.95 27.78
C ALA A 415 -10.65 30.72 27.97
N ARG A 416 -10.22 30.32 29.17
CA ARG A 416 -8.80 29.99 29.47
C ARG A 416 -8.35 28.72 28.75
N ALA A 417 -9.21 27.72 28.62
CA ALA A 417 -8.93 26.51 27.85
C ALA A 417 -8.81 26.81 26.34
N VAL A 418 -9.68 27.68 25.80
CA VAL A 418 -9.58 28.18 24.41
C VAL A 418 -8.31 29.02 24.20
N GLU A 419 -7.91 29.85 25.16
CA GLU A 419 -6.66 30.62 25.11
C GLU A 419 -5.42 29.71 25.09
N LYS A 420 -5.38 28.70 25.97
CA LYS A 420 -4.35 27.65 26.01
C LYS A 420 -4.30 26.87 24.70
N PHE A 421 -5.48 26.51 24.15
CA PHE A 421 -5.57 25.85 22.85
C PHE A 421 -4.99 26.73 21.73
N GLN A 422 -5.42 27.99 21.63
CA GLN A 422 -4.93 28.96 20.63
C GLN A 422 -3.40 29.06 20.65
N SER A 423 -2.79 29.13 21.84
CA SER A 423 -1.34 29.15 22.00
C SER A 423 -0.64 27.86 21.54
N SER A 424 -1.31 26.70 21.55
CA SER A 424 -0.74 25.42 21.12
C SER A 424 -0.78 25.20 19.60
N VAL A 425 -1.61 25.97 18.88
CA VAL A 425 -1.79 25.89 17.42
C VAL A 425 -1.25 27.11 16.65
N ASP A 426 -0.40 27.93 17.29
CA ASP A 426 0.10 29.22 16.79
C ASP A 426 -1.01 30.18 16.30
N LEU A 427 -2.15 30.17 17.00
CA LEU A 427 -3.13 31.24 16.93
C LEU A 427 -2.81 32.30 17.99
N LYS A 428 -3.35 33.51 17.82
CA LYS A 428 -3.24 34.54 18.85
C LYS A 428 -4.03 34.09 20.08
N PRO A 429 -3.42 33.95 21.28
CA PRO A 429 -4.17 33.71 22.51
C PRO A 429 -5.05 34.92 22.79
N THR A 430 -6.36 34.70 22.77
CA THR A 430 -7.40 35.73 22.98
C THR A 430 -8.52 35.26 23.90
N GLY A 431 -8.68 33.94 24.08
CA GLY A 431 -9.81 33.35 24.81
C GLY A 431 -11.15 33.53 24.09
N VAL A 432 -11.14 33.96 22.82
CA VAL A 432 -12.31 34.15 21.96
C VAL A 432 -12.44 32.96 21.01
N LEU A 433 -13.59 32.29 21.03
CA LEU A 433 -13.96 31.26 20.08
C LEU A 433 -14.44 31.91 18.78
N ASP A 434 -13.51 32.44 17.98
CA ASP A 434 -13.80 32.96 16.64
C ASP A 434 -13.83 31.84 15.57
N GLU A 435 -14.27 32.16 14.35
CA GLU A 435 -14.36 31.21 13.22
C GLU A 435 -13.02 30.48 12.96
N ARG A 436 -11.90 31.20 13.10
CA ARG A 436 -10.55 30.64 12.92
C ARG A 436 -10.20 29.65 14.05
N THR A 437 -10.67 29.92 15.26
CA THR A 437 -10.51 29.07 16.44
C THR A 437 -11.45 27.87 16.41
N VAL A 438 -12.70 27.99 15.94
CA VAL A 438 -13.61 26.86 15.69
C VAL A 438 -13.01 25.94 14.61
N LYS A 439 -12.55 26.50 13.49
CA LYS A 439 -11.88 25.74 12.42
C LYS A 439 -10.61 25.06 12.91
N ALA A 440 -9.85 25.70 13.80
CA ALA A 440 -8.70 25.08 14.45
C ALA A 440 -9.09 24.01 15.47
N LEU A 441 -10.13 24.18 16.30
CA LEU A 441 -10.59 23.15 17.24
C LEU A 441 -11.11 21.92 16.49
N ASN A 442 -11.73 22.10 15.32
CA ASN A 442 -12.15 21.00 14.46
C ASN A 442 -11.01 20.42 13.62
N ASN A 443 -9.92 21.17 13.39
CA ASN A 443 -8.73 20.71 12.68
C ASN A 443 -7.43 21.21 13.39
N PRO A 444 -7.04 20.66 14.56
CA PRO A 444 -5.95 21.21 15.39
C PRO A 444 -4.60 21.28 14.67
N LYS A 445 -4.35 22.45 14.05
CA LYS A 445 -3.23 22.81 13.16
C LYS A 445 -2.78 21.74 12.15
N ARG A 446 -3.64 20.76 11.81
CA ARG A 446 -3.27 19.49 11.18
C ARG A 446 -2.05 18.84 11.83
N ASP A 447 -2.28 18.10 12.92
CA ASP A 447 -1.27 17.16 13.38
C ASP A 447 -0.84 16.27 12.21
N ARG A 448 0.45 16.35 11.88
CA ARG A 448 1.07 15.61 10.79
C ARG A 448 0.96 14.10 11.03
N GLN A 449 0.86 13.65 12.28
CA GLN A 449 0.64 12.23 12.59
C GLN A 449 -0.77 11.81 12.18
N ILE A 450 -1.82 12.58 12.53
CA ILE A 450 -3.20 12.34 12.09
C ILE A 450 -3.30 12.35 10.55
N ASP A 451 -2.77 13.37 9.88
CA ASP A 451 -2.81 13.47 8.41
C ASP A 451 -2.10 12.29 7.73
N THR A 452 -0.91 11.89 8.21
CA THR A 452 -0.21 10.70 7.71
C THR A 452 -0.99 9.42 8.03
N VAL A 453 -1.56 9.24 9.22
CA VAL A 453 -2.38 8.06 9.57
C VAL A 453 -3.58 7.92 8.63
N ILE A 454 -4.31 9.01 8.37
CA ILE A 454 -5.44 9.03 7.41
C ILE A 454 -4.99 8.62 6.01
N VAL A 455 -3.85 9.14 5.52
CA VAL A 455 -3.28 8.77 4.22
C VAL A 455 -2.88 7.28 4.15
N ASN A 456 -2.44 6.69 5.27
CA ASN A 456 -2.05 5.28 5.30
C ASN A 456 -3.28 4.37 5.39
N MET A 457 -4.31 4.76 6.13
CA MET A 457 -5.64 4.14 6.09
C MET A 457 -6.23 4.17 4.69
N GLU A 458 -6.07 5.27 3.95
CA GLU A 458 -6.46 5.40 2.54
C GLU A 458 -5.70 4.41 1.64
N ARG A 459 -4.37 4.24 1.83
CA ARG A 459 -3.56 3.27 1.07
C ARG A 459 -3.92 1.81 1.35
N TRP A 460 -4.38 1.50 2.57
CA TRP A 460 -4.90 0.16 2.88
C TRP A 460 -6.17 -0.18 2.08
N ARG A 461 -6.95 0.81 1.66
CA ARG A 461 -8.13 0.59 0.80
C ARG A 461 -7.76 0.15 -0.60
N TRP A 462 -6.65 0.63 -1.16
CA TRP A 462 -6.18 0.21 -2.48
C TRP A 462 -5.64 -1.23 -2.51
N LEU A 463 -5.35 -1.86 -1.36
CA LEU A 463 -4.78 -3.20 -1.31
C LEU A 463 -5.85 -4.29 -1.39
N PRO A 464 -5.57 -5.43 -2.04
CA PRO A 464 -6.48 -6.57 -2.06
C PRO A 464 -6.92 -7.00 -0.67
N ARG A 465 -8.23 -7.25 -0.50
CA ARG A 465 -8.83 -7.69 0.76
C ARG A 465 -8.23 -9.01 1.25
N GLN A 466 -7.86 -9.89 0.32
CA GLN A 466 -7.07 -11.10 0.55
C GLN A 466 -5.64 -10.89 0.02
N LEU A 467 -4.65 -10.77 0.90
CA LEU A 467 -3.25 -10.47 0.53
C LEU A 467 -2.42 -11.70 0.12
N GLY A 468 -2.87 -12.92 0.45
CA GLY A 468 -2.06 -14.14 0.34
C GLY A 468 -2.76 -15.37 -0.23
N ALA A 469 -1.98 -16.36 -0.62
CA ALA A 469 -2.47 -17.59 -1.24
C ALA A 469 -3.04 -18.56 -0.18
N ALA A 470 -4.35 -18.79 -0.20
CA ALA A 470 -5.05 -19.61 0.79
C ALA A 470 -4.53 -21.05 0.88
N SER A 471 -4.13 -21.64 -0.25
CA SER A 471 -3.62 -23.03 -0.37
C SER A 471 -2.31 -23.29 0.38
N VAL A 472 -1.57 -22.24 0.76
CA VAL A 472 -0.30 -22.35 1.53
C VAL A 472 -0.39 -21.63 2.88
N GLY A 473 -1.58 -21.63 3.50
CA GLY A 473 -1.80 -20.99 4.80
C GLY A 473 -1.86 -19.46 4.70
N ASN A 474 -2.54 -18.93 3.68
CA ASN A 474 -2.62 -17.50 3.39
C ASN A 474 -1.25 -16.81 3.28
N ALA A 475 -0.25 -17.49 2.70
CA ALA A 475 1.11 -16.94 2.64
C ALA A 475 1.24 -15.79 1.64
N TYR A 476 2.04 -14.78 1.97
CA TYR A 476 2.42 -13.68 1.08
C TYR A 476 3.74 -13.03 1.47
N VAL A 477 4.35 -12.35 0.51
CA VAL A 477 5.41 -11.36 0.73
C VAL A 477 4.76 -9.98 0.84
N ILE A 478 5.22 -9.17 1.79
CA ILE A 478 4.91 -7.74 1.84
C ILE A 478 6.20 -6.92 1.99
N LEU A 479 6.35 -5.90 1.16
CA LEU A 479 7.47 -4.97 1.19
C LEU A 479 6.93 -3.57 1.50
N ASN A 480 7.48 -2.91 2.52
CA ASN A 480 7.14 -1.52 2.86
C ASN A 480 8.31 -0.59 2.49
N ILE A 481 8.12 0.25 1.47
CA ILE A 481 9.22 1.05 0.90
C ILE A 481 9.78 2.10 1.89
N PRO A 482 8.97 2.98 2.54
CA PRO A 482 9.47 3.94 3.53
C PRO A 482 10.14 3.34 4.78
N ASP A 483 9.85 2.07 5.11
CA ASP A 483 10.50 1.34 6.19
C ASP A 483 11.74 0.55 5.71
N TYR A 484 11.90 0.42 4.38
CA TYR A 484 12.96 -0.36 3.72
C TYR A 484 13.05 -1.80 4.24
N THR A 485 11.89 -2.43 4.46
CA THR A 485 11.71 -3.77 5.04
C THR A 485 10.86 -4.66 4.14
N LEU A 486 11.24 -5.94 4.04
CA LEU A 486 10.44 -7.02 3.47
C LEU A 486 10.10 -8.03 4.57
N LYS A 487 8.83 -8.44 4.65
CA LYS A 487 8.35 -9.52 5.51
C LYS A 487 7.76 -10.66 4.68
N VAL A 488 7.98 -11.90 5.11
CA VAL A 488 7.19 -13.06 4.67
C VAL A 488 6.15 -13.34 5.75
N MET A 489 4.89 -13.41 5.34
CA MET A 489 3.73 -13.59 6.18
C MET A 489 3.10 -14.95 5.89
N GLN A 490 2.67 -15.67 6.91
CA GLN A 490 1.91 -16.92 6.81
C GLN A 490 0.99 -17.06 8.03
N ASN A 491 -0.21 -17.61 7.85
CA ASN A 491 -1.22 -17.79 8.91
C ASN A 491 -1.53 -16.49 9.70
N GLY A 492 -1.39 -15.33 9.05
CA GLY A 492 -1.59 -14.00 9.65
C GLY A 492 -0.37 -13.41 10.39
N ALA A 493 0.70 -14.17 10.58
CA ALA A 493 1.89 -13.76 11.33
C ALA A 493 3.13 -13.57 10.43
N PRO A 494 4.11 -12.72 10.82
CA PRO A 494 5.40 -12.66 10.13
C PRO A 494 6.25 -13.88 10.48
N VAL A 495 6.54 -14.73 9.49
CA VAL A 495 7.44 -15.89 9.65
C VAL A 495 8.90 -15.55 9.33
N TRP A 496 9.14 -14.47 8.58
CA TRP A 496 10.49 -13.96 8.32
C TRP A 496 10.47 -12.45 8.03
N THR A 497 11.60 -11.76 8.22
CA THR A 497 11.76 -10.32 7.98
C THR A 497 13.21 -9.99 7.61
N THR A 498 13.43 -9.04 6.70
CA THR A 498 14.75 -8.65 6.19
C THR A 498 14.80 -7.19 5.70
N ARG A 499 16.00 -6.61 5.64
CA ARG A 499 16.21 -5.26 5.08
C ARG A 499 16.28 -5.33 3.55
N VAL A 500 15.75 -4.31 2.89
CA VAL A 500 15.84 -4.12 1.44
C VAL A 500 16.47 -2.78 1.07
N VAL A 501 16.95 -2.67 -0.17
CA VAL A 501 17.28 -1.40 -0.85
C VAL A 501 16.27 -1.22 -1.99
N THR A 502 15.63 -0.06 -2.07
CA THR A 502 14.58 0.28 -3.03
C THR A 502 15.06 1.37 -4.00
N GLY A 503 14.19 1.76 -4.93
CA GLY A 503 14.46 2.76 -5.96
C GLY A 503 14.79 4.16 -5.42
N LYS A 504 15.67 4.89 -6.11
CA LYS A 504 15.90 6.34 -5.87
C LYS A 504 14.59 7.13 -6.14
N PRO A 505 14.34 8.27 -5.45
CA PRO A 505 13.18 9.12 -5.75
C PRO A 505 13.15 9.63 -7.21
N GLY A 506 11.95 9.95 -7.71
CA GLY A 506 11.74 10.40 -9.09
C GLY A 506 11.58 9.23 -10.07
N GLN A 507 12.22 9.30 -11.24
CA GLN A 507 12.05 8.34 -12.35
C GLN A 507 12.45 6.88 -12.01
N HIS A 508 13.13 6.68 -10.89
CA HIS A 508 13.64 5.39 -10.43
C HIS A 508 12.89 4.84 -9.21
N ALA A 509 11.77 5.47 -8.82
CA ALA A 509 10.99 5.05 -7.67
C ALA A 509 10.53 3.59 -7.81
N THR A 510 10.54 2.83 -6.71
CA THR A 510 9.97 1.48 -6.72
C THR A 510 8.45 1.60 -6.91
N PRO A 511 7.88 0.92 -7.93
CA PRO A 511 6.45 0.95 -8.19
C PRO A 511 5.66 0.18 -7.14
N LEU A 512 4.40 0.55 -6.96
CA LEU A 512 3.47 -0.11 -6.03
C LEU A 512 2.59 -1.07 -6.80
N LEU A 513 2.55 -2.32 -6.37
CA LEU A 513 1.84 -3.38 -7.06
C LEU A 513 1.51 -4.56 -6.14
N THR A 514 0.54 -5.35 -6.55
CA THR A 514 0.36 -6.72 -6.05
C THR A 514 0.42 -7.68 -7.22
N GLU A 515 1.43 -8.55 -7.22
CA GLU A 515 1.69 -9.52 -8.30
C GLU A 515 2.04 -10.89 -7.72
N THR A 516 2.19 -11.92 -8.55
CA THR A 516 2.50 -13.28 -8.08
C THR A 516 3.93 -13.72 -8.43
N MET A 517 4.70 -14.10 -7.41
CA MET A 517 6.02 -14.73 -7.58
C MET A 517 5.84 -16.18 -8.02
N LYS A 518 6.40 -16.53 -9.18
CA LYS A 518 6.21 -17.82 -9.85
C LYS A 518 7.41 -18.75 -9.71
N TYR A 519 8.62 -18.19 -9.61
CA TYR A 519 9.87 -18.96 -9.50
C TYR A 519 11.04 -18.09 -9.02
N ILE A 520 12.10 -18.72 -8.55
CA ILE A 520 13.38 -18.11 -8.18
C ILE A 520 14.45 -18.57 -9.18
N THR A 521 15.24 -17.64 -9.72
CA THR A 521 16.43 -17.96 -10.53
C THR A 521 17.68 -17.83 -9.68
N VAL A 522 18.38 -18.93 -9.42
CA VAL A 522 19.74 -18.93 -8.84
C VAL A 522 20.76 -18.78 -9.97
N ASN A 523 21.87 -18.07 -9.71
CA ASN A 523 22.87 -17.65 -10.71
C ASN A 523 22.26 -16.86 -11.89
N PRO A 524 21.47 -15.80 -11.68
CA PRO A 524 20.77 -15.11 -12.76
C PRO A 524 21.73 -14.38 -13.72
N THR A 525 21.50 -14.54 -15.02
CA THR A 525 22.03 -13.63 -16.05
C THR A 525 21.33 -12.29 -15.90
N TRP A 526 22.10 -11.20 -15.85
CA TRP A 526 21.51 -9.86 -15.87
C TRP A 526 21.31 -9.41 -17.31
N ASN A 527 20.09 -9.49 -17.81
CA ASN A 527 19.70 -8.82 -19.04
C ASN A 527 19.51 -7.33 -18.75
N VAL A 528 20.37 -6.47 -19.32
CA VAL A 528 20.39 -5.03 -18.98
C VAL A 528 19.17 -4.34 -19.60
N PRO A 529 18.34 -3.63 -18.81
CA PRO A 529 17.20 -2.88 -19.33
C PRO A 529 17.61 -1.83 -20.37
N PRO A 530 16.84 -1.63 -21.46
CA PRO A 530 17.17 -0.64 -22.49
C PRO A 530 17.42 0.77 -21.94
N SER A 531 16.67 1.20 -20.91
CA SER A 531 16.86 2.49 -20.23
C SER A 531 18.26 2.66 -19.62
N ILE A 532 18.83 1.62 -19.01
CA ILE A 532 20.19 1.63 -18.44
C ILE A 532 21.23 1.61 -19.57
N ILE A 533 20.98 0.86 -20.65
CA ILE A 533 21.84 0.88 -21.85
C ILE A 533 21.92 2.31 -22.41
N TYR A 534 20.77 2.98 -22.58
CA TYR A 534 20.71 4.32 -23.18
C TYR A 534 21.24 5.42 -22.27
N ASN A 535 20.90 5.40 -20.97
CA ASN A 535 21.16 6.53 -20.07
C ASN A 535 22.49 6.42 -19.30
N GLU A 536 23.05 5.22 -19.15
CA GLU A 536 24.27 4.97 -18.36
C GLU A 536 25.39 4.40 -19.25
N TYR A 537 25.13 3.31 -19.99
CA TYR A 537 26.20 2.59 -20.70
C TYR A 537 26.61 3.17 -22.06
N LEU A 538 25.71 3.77 -22.84
CA LEU A 538 26.11 4.49 -24.05
C LEU A 538 26.96 5.75 -23.74
N PRO A 539 26.62 6.59 -22.74
CA PRO A 539 27.50 7.66 -22.28
C PRO A 539 28.86 7.15 -21.78
N ALA A 540 28.88 6.10 -20.96
CA ALA A 540 30.13 5.51 -20.46
C ALA A 540 31.02 4.96 -21.61
N LEU A 541 30.42 4.31 -22.62
CA LEU A 541 31.13 3.81 -23.81
C LEU A 541 31.72 4.92 -24.69
N GLN A 542 31.13 6.12 -24.69
CA GLN A 542 31.67 7.28 -25.41
C GLN A 542 32.92 7.85 -24.72
N GLN A 543 33.02 7.69 -23.40
CA GLN A 543 34.18 8.09 -22.60
C GLN A 543 35.27 7.00 -22.61
N ASP A 544 34.88 5.72 -22.51
CA ASP A 544 35.79 4.58 -22.42
C ASP A 544 35.21 3.33 -23.11
N PRO A 545 35.75 2.92 -24.27
CA PRO A 545 35.23 1.77 -25.03
C PRO A 545 35.47 0.41 -24.34
N THR A 546 36.31 0.36 -23.29
CA THR A 546 36.62 -0.88 -22.54
C THR A 546 35.77 -1.05 -21.27
N VAL A 547 34.94 -0.05 -20.93
CA VAL A 547 34.17 -0.02 -19.67
C VAL A 547 33.28 -1.25 -19.47
N LEU A 548 32.59 -1.72 -20.51
CA LEU A 548 31.75 -2.92 -20.45
C LEU A 548 32.56 -4.18 -20.08
N GLN A 549 33.75 -4.35 -20.68
CA GLN A 549 34.61 -5.50 -20.42
C GLN A 549 35.09 -5.51 -18.96
N ARG A 550 35.46 -4.35 -18.39
CA ARG A 550 35.83 -4.24 -16.97
C ARG A 550 34.66 -4.50 -16.02
N MET A 551 33.43 -4.18 -16.43
CA MET A 551 32.21 -4.55 -15.70
C MET A 551 31.77 -6.01 -15.92
N GLY A 552 32.51 -6.80 -16.71
CA GLY A 552 32.16 -8.19 -17.05
C GLY A 552 30.93 -8.32 -17.96
N LEU A 553 30.49 -7.23 -18.59
CA LEU A 553 29.33 -7.20 -19.47
C LEU A 553 29.71 -7.69 -20.87
N ARG A 554 28.83 -8.52 -21.44
CA ARG A 554 28.87 -8.97 -22.83
C ARG A 554 28.02 -8.03 -23.67
N LEU A 555 28.55 -7.61 -24.82
CA LEU A 555 27.80 -6.90 -25.85
C LEU A 555 27.64 -7.84 -27.05
N GLU A 556 26.39 -8.11 -27.41
CA GLU A 556 26.01 -8.95 -28.54
C GLU A 556 25.21 -8.13 -29.54
N ARG A 557 25.42 -8.37 -30.84
CA ARG A 557 24.65 -7.71 -31.90
C ARG A 557 23.82 -8.74 -32.66
N ASN A 558 22.50 -8.59 -32.54
CA ASN A 558 21.51 -9.43 -33.21
C ASN A 558 21.53 -9.21 -34.73
N ARG A 559 20.94 -10.14 -35.48
CA ARG A 559 20.88 -10.10 -36.96
C ARG A 559 20.04 -8.95 -37.53
N ASP A 560 19.13 -8.39 -36.74
CA ASP A 560 18.37 -7.17 -37.06
C ASP A 560 19.16 -5.87 -36.79
N GLY A 561 20.44 -6.00 -36.40
CA GLY A 561 21.34 -4.91 -36.05
C GLY A 561 21.14 -4.36 -34.64
N SER A 562 20.17 -4.87 -33.86
CA SER A 562 19.96 -4.47 -32.47
C SER A 562 21.06 -4.99 -31.54
N ILE A 563 21.40 -4.19 -30.55
CA ILE A 563 22.39 -4.48 -29.51
C ILE A 563 21.68 -5.06 -28.30
N HIS A 564 22.29 -6.08 -27.71
CA HIS A 564 21.93 -6.67 -26.43
C HIS A 564 23.15 -6.56 -25.51
N ILE A 565 22.95 -6.12 -24.28
CA ILE A 565 23.98 -6.14 -23.23
C ILE A 565 23.49 -7.04 -22.11
N SER A 566 24.34 -7.97 -21.68
CA SER A 566 24.06 -8.89 -20.58
C SER A 566 25.28 -9.09 -19.68
N GLN A 567 25.04 -9.37 -18.40
CA GLN A 567 26.09 -9.81 -17.46
C GLN A 567 25.90 -11.30 -17.17
N PRO A 568 26.91 -12.16 -17.41
CA PRO A 568 26.80 -13.58 -17.10
C PRO A 568 26.75 -13.82 -15.58
N PRO A 569 26.38 -15.02 -15.13
CA PRO A 569 26.34 -15.33 -13.71
C PRO A 569 27.72 -15.25 -13.04
N GLY A 570 27.78 -14.68 -11.83
CA GLY A 570 29.02 -14.48 -11.09
C GLY A 570 28.83 -13.59 -9.86
N GLU A 571 29.92 -13.29 -9.14
CA GLU A 571 29.86 -12.54 -7.87
C GLU A 571 29.76 -11.02 -8.08
N ALA A 572 30.39 -10.51 -9.15
CA ALA A 572 30.27 -9.13 -9.60
C ALA A 572 28.97 -8.86 -10.40
N ASN A 573 28.06 -9.84 -10.50
CA ASN A 573 26.80 -9.67 -11.21
C ASN A 573 25.89 -8.68 -10.45
N ALA A 574 25.31 -7.69 -11.13
CA ALA A 574 24.49 -6.65 -10.49
C ALA A 574 23.22 -7.19 -9.80
N LEU A 575 22.75 -8.37 -10.20
CA LEU A 575 21.65 -9.11 -9.58
C LEU A 575 22.11 -10.07 -8.46
N GLY A 576 23.41 -10.10 -8.16
CA GLY A 576 24.04 -11.04 -7.25
C GLY A 576 23.80 -12.50 -7.66
N ARG A 577 23.62 -13.37 -6.66
CA ARG A 577 23.46 -14.81 -6.85
C ARG A 577 22.01 -15.29 -7.04
N ILE A 578 20.99 -14.47 -6.78
CA ILE A 578 19.56 -14.90 -6.79
C ILE A 578 18.63 -13.78 -7.30
N ARG A 579 17.70 -14.11 -8.20
CA ARG A 579 16.56 -13.26 -8.65
C ARG A 579 15.22 -13.93 -8.30
N PHE A 580 14.24 -13.15 -7.87
CA PHE A 580 12.90 -13.61 -7.46
C PHE A 580 11.85 -13.05 -8.42
N ASN A 581 11.17 -13.93 -9.16
CA ASN A 581 10.47 -13.55 -10.39
C ASN A 581 8.95 -13.46 -10.19
N PHE A 582 8.42 -12.24 -10.17
CA PHE A 582 6.99 -11.92 -10.28
C PHE A 582 6.75 -11.08 -11.55
N PRO A 583 6.34 -11.68 -12.68
CA PRO A 583 6.22 -10.98 -13.95
C PRO A 583 5.19 -9.85 -13.88
N ASN A 584 5.56 -8.64 -14.30
CA ASN A 584 4.73 -7.44 -14.16
C ASN A 584 5.07 -6.38 -15.22
N LYS A 585 4.16 -5.43 -15.47
CA LYS A 585 4.30 -4.39 -16.50
C LYS A 585 5.44 -3.39 -16.29
N PHE A 586 5.97 -3.27 -15.06
CA PHE A 586 7.05 -2.35 -14.72
C PHE A 586 8.43 -3.00 -14.80
N LEU A 587 8.51 -4.29 -15.18
CA LEU A 587 9.76 -5.03 -15.35
C LEU A 587 10.63 -5.10 -14.06
N VAL A 588 10.07 -4.81 -12.89
CA VAL A 588 10.77 -4.86 -11.60
C VAL A 588 10.73 -6.25 -10.98
N TYR A 589 11.70 -6.54 -10.11
CA TYR A 589 11.82 -7.82 -9.39
C TYR A 589 12.59 -7.61 -8.08
N GLN A 590 12.58 -8.63 -7.22
CA GLN A 590 13.46 -8.70 -6.05
C GLN A 590 14.72 -9.49 -6.43
N HIS A 591 15.89 -9.11 -5.91
CA HIS A 591 17.15 -9.79 -6.24
C HIS A 591 18.24 -9.60 -5.18
N ASP A 592 19.34 -10.33 -5.32
CA ASP A 592 20.57 -10.17 -4.55
C ASP A 592 21.41 -8.97 -5.07
N THR A 593 22.51 -8.63 -4.41
CA THR A 593 23.42 -7.57 -4.85
C THR A 593 24.83 -7.74 -4.26
N PRO A 594 25.90 -7.40 -5.02
CA PRO A 594 27.25 -7.30 -4.46
C PRO A 594 27.39 -6.12 -3.49
N ASP A 595 26.55 -5.09 -3.58
CA ASP A 595 26.61 -3.88 -2.74
C ASP A 595 26.04 -4.10 -1.32
N LYS A 596 26.54 -5.11 -0.61
CA LYS A 596 26.05 -5.53 0.71
C LYS A 596 26.15 -4.42 1.78
N TYR A 597 27.09 -3.47 1.62
CA TYR A 597 27.23 -2.32 2.52
C TYR A 597 26.00 -1.38 2.49
N LEU A 598 25.20 -1.35 1.40
CA LEU A 598 24.01 -0.50 1.32
C LEU A 598 22.93 -0.88 2.34
N PHE A 599 22.89 -2.14 2.79
CA PHE A 599 21.95 -2.56 3.83
C PHE A 599 22.27 -1.98 5.21
N ALA A 600 23.50 -1.52 5.45
CA ALA A 600 23.87 -0.84 6.70
C ALA A 600 23.34 0.60 6.79
N LYS A 601 23.02 1.25 5.65
CA LYS A 601 22.48 2.62 5.63
C LYS A 601 21.03 2.66 6.14
N ASP A 602 20.63 3.76 6.76
CA ASP A 602 19.26 3.94 7.27
C ASP A 602 18.27 4.27 6.16
N GLU A 603 18.55 5.30 5.37
CA GLU A 603 17.87 5.51 4.09
C GLU A 603 18.48 4.58 3.04
N ARG A 604 17.65 3.80 2.35
CA ARG A 604 18.07 2.75 1.40
C ARG A 604 17.40 2.89 0.02
N ALA A 605 17.17 4.12 -0.43
CA ALA A 605 16.63 4.46 -1.75
C ALA A 605 17.75 4.67 -2.79
N PHE A 606 18.40 3.57 -3.23
CA PHE A 606 19.60 3.63 -4.09
C PHE A 606 19.51 2.86 -5.42
N SER A 607 18.47 2.06 -5.66
CA SER A 607 18.34 1.27 -6.90
C SER A 607 17.66 2.05 -8.04
N HIS A 608 17.53 1.40 -9.19
CA HIS A 608 16.77 1.90 -10.35
C HIS A 608 15.36 1.28 -10.45
N GLY A 609 14.73 1.02 -9.30
CA GLY A 609 13.33 0.58 -9.19
C GLY A 609 13.17 -0.81 -8.58
N CYS A 610 14.00 -1.77 -9.00
CA CYS A 610 14.07 -3.14 -8.46
C CYS A 610 14.56 -3.18 -7.00
N MET A 611 14.23 -4.24 -6.26
CA MET A 611 14.46 -4.29 -4.81
C MET A 611 15.56 -5.29 -4.44
N ARG A 612 16.69 -4.79 -3.96
CA ARG A 612 17.82 -5.62 -3.52
C ARG A 612 17.52 -6.15 -2.11
N VAL A 613 17.77 -7.43 -1.85
CA VAL A 613 17.47 -8.14 -0.60
C VAL A 613 18.75 -8.51 0.15
N GLN A 614 18.80 -8.27 1.47
CA GLN A 614 20.03 -8.46 2.25
C GLN A 614 20.49 -9.94 2.29
N ASN A 615 19.56 -10.83 2.63
CA ASN A 615 19.79 -12.26 2.94
C ASN A 615 18.97 -13.16 1.98
N PRO A 616 19.37 -13.27 0.69
CA PRO A 616 18.53 -13.85 -0.35
C PRO A 616 18.47 -15.40 -0.31
N ASP A 617 19.52 -16.06 0.17
CA ASP A 617 19.55 -17.52 0.34
C ASP A 617 18.58 -17.97 1.43
N GLN A 618 18.57 -17.26 2.57
CA GLN A 618 17.57 -17.42 3.62
C GLN A 618 16.16 -17.10 3.10
N TYR A 619 16.00 -16.06 2.29
CA TYR A 619 14.71 -15.69 1.70
C TYR A 619 14.16 -16.80 0.78
N ALA A 620 15.01 -17.33 -0.11
CA ALA A 620 14.68 -18.43 -0.99
C ALA A 620 14.30 -19.70 -0.22
N ALA A 621 15.08 -20.07 0.80
CA ALA A 621 14.78 -21.21 1.66
C ALA A 621 13.42 -21.05 2.38
N VAL A 622 13.09 -19.86 2.89
CA VAL A 622 11.78 -19.58 3.52
C VAL A 622 10.62 -19.75 2.54
N LEU A 623 10.69 -19.14 1.35
CA LEU A 623 9.62 -19.24 0.35
C LEU A 623 9.45 -20.67 -0.20
N LEU A 624 10.55 -21.40 -0.38
CA LEU A 624 10.51 -22.78 -0.85
C LEU A 624 9.97 -23.72 0.22
N ASN A 625 10.28 -23.55 1.51
CA ASN A 625 9.63 -24.36 2.56
C ASN A 625 8.13 -24.06 2.74
N ILE A 626 7.63 -22.91 2.27
CA ILE A 626 6.19 -22.60 2.25
C ILE A 626 5.47 -23.29 1.08
N THR A 627 6.13 -23.43 -0.08
CA THR A 627 5.53 -23.97 -1.31
C THR A 627 5.84 -25.45 -1.56
N GLU A 628 6.93 -25.94 -0.99
CA GLU A 628 7.51 -27.29 -1.11
C GLU A 628 7.99 -27.77 0.29
N PRO A 629 7.10 -27.86 1.31
CA PRO A 629 7.50 -28.14 2.69
C PRO A 629 8.22 -29.49 2.87
N ASN A 630 7.91 -30.47 2.03
CA ASN A 630 8.52 -31.81 2.03
C ASN A 630 9.96 -31.82 1.50
N GLN A 631 10.44 -30.73 0.88
CA GLN A 631 11.79 -30.64 0.34
C GLN A 631 12.82 -30.25 1.40
N HIS A 632 12.43 -29.56 2.48
CA HIS A 632 13.34 -29.06 3.51
C HIS A 632 14.54 -28.27 2.94
N TYR A 633 14.26 -27.14 2.30
CA TYR A 633 15.30 -26.24 1.79
C TYR A 633 16.01 -25.50 2.93
N THR A 634 17.34 -25.42 2.87
CA THR A 634 18.16 -24.60 3.78
C THR A 634 18.96 -23.57 2.98
N PRO A 635 19.45 -22.47 3.60
CA PRO A 635 20.32 -21.51 2.92
C PRO A 635 21.56 -22.18 2.31
N GLU A 636 22.10 -23.21 2.96
CA GLU A 636 23.25 -24.00 2.50
C GLU A 636 22.91 -24.76 1.22
N ARG A 637 21.71 -25.37 1.13
CA ARG A 637 21.24 -26.03 -0.09
C ARG A 637 21.04 -25.05 -1.25
N ILE A 638 20.62 -23.81 -0.97
CA ILE A 638 20.55 -22.75 -2.00
C ILE A 638 21.96 -22.32 -2.43
N ARG A 639 22.86 -22.08 -1.47
CA ARG A 639 24.26 -21.73 -1.72
C ARG A 639 25.04 -22.82 -2.45
N SER A 640 24.72 -24.10 -2.25
CA SER A 640 25.33 -25.21 -3.01
C SER A 640 24.89 -25.27 -4.49
N MET A 641 23.90 -24.49 -4.90
CA MET A 641 23.57 -24.30 -6.32
C MET A 641 24.36 -23.15 -6.96
N TYR A 642 25.18 -22.40 -6.22
CA TYR A 642 25.92 -21.26 -6.76
C TYR A 642 27.02 -21.72 -7.73
N GLY A 643 27.08 -21.09 -8.91
CA GLY A 643 27.93 -21.53 -10.01
C GLY A 643 27.86 -20.61 -11.23
N SER A 644 28.09 -21.18 -12.40
CA SER A 644 28.15 -20.49 -13.71
C SER A 644 26.89 -20.65 -14.57
N SER A 645 25.88 -21.38 -14.10
CA SER A 645 24.67 -21.74 -14.86
C SER A 645 23.41 -21.43 -14.06
N GLU A 646 22.39 -20.89 -14.74
CA GLU A 646 21.08 -20.60 -14.15
C GLU A 646 20.38 -21.86 -13.65
N VAL A 647 19.72 -21.76 -12.49
CA VAL A 647 18.86 -22.80 -11.93
C VAL A 647 17.54 -22.18 -11.50
N ASP A 648 16.45 -22.52 -12.20
CA ASP A 648 15.10 -22.03 -11.89
C ASP A 648 14.36 -22.98 -10.94
N LEU A 649 14.09 -22.49 -9.74
CA LEU A 649 13.29 -23.15 -8.70
C LEU A 649 11.84 -22.64 -8.78
N LYS A 650 10.97 -23.41 -9.42
CA LYS A 650 9.55 -23.08 -9.65
C LYS A 650 8.71 -23.27 -8.38
N PHE A 651 7.71 -22.42 -8.17
CA PHE A 651 6.74 -22.58 -7.09
C PHE A 651 5.49 -23.33 -7.60
N PRO A 652 5.10 -24.46 -6.98
CA PRO A 652 3.82 -25.12 -7.30
C PRO A 652 2.60 -24.24 -7.01
N THR A 653 2.65 -23.45 -5.92
CA THR A 653 1.70 -22.37 -5.62
C THR A 653 2.44 -21.03 -5.70
N PRO A 654 2.11 -20.15 -6.67
CA PRO A 654 2.68 -18.80 -6.72
C PRO A 654 2.38 -17.99 -5.46
N ILE A 655 3.38 -17.31 -4.90
CA ILE A 655 3.24 -16.49 -3.69
C ILE A 655 2.94 -15.03 -4.07
N PRO A 656 1.85 -14.41 -3.57
CA PRO A 656 1.60 -12.98 -3.77
C PRO A 656 2.69 -12.09 -3.16
N VAL A 657 3.08 -11.06 -3.91
CA VAL A 657 4.07 -10.04 -3.55
C VAL A 657 3.37 -8.70 -3.52
N ASN A 658 3.16 -8.17 -2.33
CA ASN A 658 2.48 -6.90 -2.08
C ASN A 658 3.55 -5.82 -1.84
N ILE A 659 3.81 -4.96 -2.83
CA ILE A 659 4.73 -3.83 -2.69
C ILE A 659 3.94 -2.61 -2.27
N THR A 660 4.25 -2.08 -1.08
CA THR A 660 3.45 -1.08 -0.37
C THR A 660 4.27 0.15 0.06
N TYR A 661 3.56 1.22 0.43
CA TYR A 661 4.15 2.50 0.82
C TYR A 661 3.47 3.04 2.07
N GLN A 662 3.76 2.43 3.22
CA GLN A 662 3.19 2.80 4.50
C GLN A 662 4.17 3.67 5.30
N THR A 663 3.92 4.98 5.30
CA THR A 663 4.62 6.01 6.09
C THR A 663 4.12 6.12 7.54
N ALA A 664 2.98 5.52 7.87
CA ALA A 664 2.50 5.28 9.22
C ALA A 664 1.99 3.84 9.38
N PHE A 665 2.37 3.19 10.47
CA PHE A 665 1.85 1.90 10.89
C PHE A 665 1.97 1.77 12.42
N VAL A 666 1.25 0.82 13.01
CA VAL A 666 1.42 0.46 14.42
C VAL A 666 2.37 -0.75 14.49
N ASP A 667 3.32 -0.73 15.42
CA ASP A 667 4.21 -1.87 15.67
C ASP A 667 3.59 -2.90 16.63
N ASP A 668 4.24 -4.04 16.80
CA ASP A 668 3.77 -5.14 17.64
C ASP A 668 3.78 -4.81 19.15
N ALA A 669 4.28 -3.63 19.55
CA ALA A 669 4.16 -3.07 20.90
C ALA A 669 3.04 -2.01 21.03
N GLY A 670 2.21 -1.83 19.99
CA GLY A 670 1.10 -0.87 19.98
C GLY A 670 1.51 0.58 19.74
N LYS A 671 2.79 0.85 19.41
CA LYS A 671 3.29 2.20 19.20
C LYS A 671 3.14 2.62 17.74
N LEU A 672 2.75 3.88 17.53
CA LEU A 672 2.74 4.50 16.21
C LEU A 672 4.18 4.69 15.70
N GLN A 673 4.49 4.03 14.59
CA GLN A 673 5.71 4.18 13.82
C GLN A 673 5.46 5.10 12.63
N LEU A 674 6.32 6.09 12.47
CA LEU A 674 6.30 7.03 11.34
C LEU A 674 7.57 6.88 10.52
N ARG A 675 7.50 7.12 9.21
CA ARG A 675 8.63 7.09 8.26
C ARG A 675 8.63 8.32 7.37
N ARG A 676 9.78 8.59 6.75
CA ARG A 676 9.94 9.68 5.79
C ARG A 676 9.10 9.40 4.54
N ASP A 677 8.45 10.43 4.00
CA ASP A 677 7.79 10.36 2.68
C ASP A 677 8.84 10.44 1.55
N VAL A 678 9.59 9.35 1.35
CA VAL A 678 10.75 9.23 0.44
C VAL A 678 10.44 9.67 -1.00
N TYR A 679 9.23 9.44 -1.48
CA TYR A 679 8.77 9.73 -2.84
C TYR A 679 7.70 10.86 -2.91
N GLY A 680 7.44 11.58 -1.82
CA GLY A 680 6.49 12.72 -1.81
C GLY A 680 5.00 12.34 -1.98
N ARG A 681 4.64 11.07 -1.79
CA ARG A 681 3.28 10.56 -2.05
C ARG A 681 2.28 10.90 -0.94
N ASP A 682 2.73 11.17 0.29
CA ASP A 682 1.84 11.71 1.34
C ASP A 682 1.41 13.12 0.97
N ALA A 683 2.38 13.96 0.56
CA ALA A 683 2.10 15.33 0.14
C ALA A 683 1.15 15.39 -1.07
N ALA A 684 1.33 14.50 -2.05
CA ALA A 684 0.44 14.39 -3.21
C ALA A 684 -0.99 13.98 -2.81
N MET A 685 -1.16 12.90 -2.03
CA MET A 685 -2.47 12.44 -1.57
C MET A 685 -3.19 13.49 -0.72
N LEU A 686 -2.48 14.13 0.21
CA LEU A 686 -3.04 15.21 1.03
C LEU A 686 -3.48 16.39 0.16
N SER A 687 -2.73 16.75 -0.88
CA SER A 687 -3.14 17.82 -1.80
C SER A 687 -4.45 17.48 -2.53
N LEU A 688 -4.62 16.22 -2.97
CA LEU A 688 -5.83 15.75 -3.63
C LEU A 688 -7.04 15.77 -2.69
N LEU A 689 -6.95 15.17 -1.49
CA LEU A 689 -8.04 15.14 -0.51
C LEU A 689 -8.50 16.55 -0.11
N ARG A 690 -7.54 17.47 0.10
CA ARG A 690 -7.84 18.84 0.59
C ARG A 690 -8.40 19.77 -0.49
N ASN A 691 -8.01 19.55 -1.75
CA ASN A 691 -8.37 20.41 -2.89
C ASN A 691 -9.34 19.73 -3.89
N GLY A 692 -9.88 18.56 -3.52
CA GLY A 692 -10.72 17.72 -4.39
C GLY A 692 -12.18 18.16 -4.54
N ARG A 693 -12.65 19.18 -3.81
CA ARG A 693 -14.04 19.66 -3.89
C ARG A 693 -14.43 20.02 -5.33
N GLY A 694 -15.38 19.28 -5.88
CA GLY A 694 -15.84 19.41 -7.28
C GLY A 694 -15.05 18.59 -8.31
N LYS A 695 -14.20 17.63 -7.89
CA LYS A 695 -13.51 16.67 -8.77
C LYS A 695 -13.84 15.24 -8.36
N ASP A 696 -14.24 14.43 -9.33
CA ASP A 696 -14.29 12.98 -9.15
C ASP A 696 -12.88 12.38 -9.13
N LEU A 697 -12.30 12.28 -7.93
CA LEU A 697 -11.04 11.58 -7.70
C LEU A 697 -11.17 10.06 -7.89
N GLU A 698 -12.41 9.55 -7.90
CA GLU A 698 -12.78 8.15 -8.20
C GLU A 698 -12.36 7.70 -9.61
N THR A 699 -12.43 8.61 -10.58
CA THR A 699 -12.15 8.31 -11.99
C THR A 699 -10.68 7.95 -12.22
N VAL A 700 -10.46 6.90 -13.03
CA VAL A 700 -9.12 6.46 -13.46
C VAL A 700 -8.47 7.48 -14.39
N VAL A 701 -7.23 7.86 -14.08
CA VAL A 701 -6.39 8.73 -14.91
C VAL A 701 -5.56 7.85 -15.84
N ALA A 702 -5.79 7.97 -17.15
CA ALA A 702 -4.99 7.29 -18.16
C ALA A 702 -3.60 7.93 -18.26
N HIS A 703 -2.62 7.32 -17.60
CA HIS A 703 -1.21 7.62 -17.84
C HIS A 703 -0.72 6.93 -19.11
N ALA A 704 0.19 7.57 -19.84
CA ALA A 704 1.06 6.84 -20.74
C ALA A 704 1.80 5.76 -19.92
N GLN A 705 1.89 4.53 -20.43
CA GLN A 705 2.68 3.51 -19.73
C GLN A 705 4.13 4.01 -19.59
N PRO A 706 4.82 3.72 -18.46
CA PRO A 706 6.21 4.12 -18.26
C PRO A 706 7.06 3.65 -19.44
N SER A 707 7.40 4.59 -20.32
CA SER A 707 7.98 4.21 -21.59
C SER A 707 9.47 4.02 -21.37
N TYR A 708 9.88 2.76 -21.19
CA TYR A 708 11.28 2.31 -21.32
C TYR A 708 11.76 2.42 -22.79
N SER A 709 11.22 3.40 -23.53
CA SER A 709 11.40 3.59 -24.94
C SER A 709 12.82 4.03 -25.24
N ARG A 710 13.32 3.44 -26.33
CA ARG A 710 14.30 4.04 -27.22
C ARG A 710 14.18 5.59 -27.24
N PRO A 711 15.23 6.33 -26.84
CA PRO A 711 15.34 7.77 -27.07
C PRO A 711 15.09 8.13 -28.55
N PRO A 712 14.62 9.35 -28.87
CA PRO A 712 14.38 9.76 -30.26
C PRO A 712 15.63 9.51 -31.10
N SER A 713 15.47 8.99 -32.32
CA SER A 713 16.59 8.45 -33.12
C SER A 713 17.72 9.44 -33.39
N SER A 714 17.45 10.74 -33.33
CA SER A 714 18.43 11.84 -33.39
C SER A 714 19.38 11.93 -32.19
N SER A 715 19.11 11.23 -31.09
CA SER A 715 19.92 11.20 -29.87
C SER A 715 20.75 9.91 -29.71
N LEU A 716 20.69 9.00 -30.68
CA LEU A 716 21.44 7.75 -30.68
C LEU A 716 22.57 7.79 -31.73
N PRO A 717 23.76 7.21 -31.44
CA PRO A 717 24.80 7.08 -32.45
C PRO A 717 24.32 6.28 -33.67
N ALA A 718 24.76 6.66 -34.87
CA ALA A 718 24.32 6.04 -36.11
C ALA A 718 24.61 4.52 -36.11
N GLY A 719 23.58 3.72 -36.37
CA GLY A 719 23.65 2.25 -36.33
C GLY A 719 23.33 1.58 -34.99
N VAL A 720 23.09 2.37 -33.92
CA VAL A 720 22.61 1.86 -32.62
C VAL A 720 21.10 1.64 -32.64
N ASN A 721 20.71 0.36 -32.69
CA ASN A 721 19.38 -0.11 -32.32
C ASN A 721 19.50 -0.91 -31.00
N VAL A 722 18.46 -0.90 -30.17
CA VAL A 722 18.23 -1.90 -29.10
C VAL A 722 16.81 -2.42 -29.31
N ALA A 723 16.57 -3.70 -29.07
CA ALA A 723 15.22 -4.26 -29.12
C ALA A 723 14.38 -3.65 -27.98
N GLY A 724 13.34 -2.88 -28.32
CA GLY A 724 12.38 -2.35 -27.36
C GLY A 724 11.16 -3.27 -27.22
N ASP A 725 10.41 -3.13 -26.14
CA ASP A 725 9.24 -4.00 -25.84
C ASP A 725 8.13 -3.95 -26.91
N ASN A 726 8.01 -2.83 -27.64
CA ASN A 726 6.98 -2.65 -28.67
C ASN A 726 7.39 -3.26 -30.02
N GLY A 727 7.32 -4.58 -30.15
CA GLY A 727 7.58 -5.24 -31.44
C GLY A 727 7.34 -6.75 -31.52
N PHE A 728 6.10 -7.17 -31.79
CA PHE A 728 5.72 -8.55 -32.19
C PHE A 728 6.25 -8.97 -33.58
N GLY A 729 7.42 -8.46 -34.00
CA GLY A 729 7.98 -8.64 -35.34
C GLY A 729 9.50 -8.74 -35.42
N SER A 730 10.23 -8.73 -34.28
CA SER A 730 11.63 -9.17 -34.26
C SER A 730 11.68 -10.70 -34.13
N SER A 731 12.61 -11.36 -34.81
CA SER A 731 12.73 -12.82 -34.86
C SER A 731 13.51 -13.44 -33.69
N GLY A 732 13.43 -12.81 -32.51
CA GLY A 732 14.02 -13.26 -31.26
C GLY A 732 13.29 -12.65 -30.06
N PRO A 733 13.47 -13.19 -28.84
CA PRO A 733 12.65 -12.84 -27.69
C PRO A 733 12.79 -11.36 -27.29
N ASN A 734 11.67 -10.76 -26.88
CA ASN A 734 11.62 -9.38 -26.37
C ASN A 734 12.23 -9.28 -24.95
N PHE A 735 12.35 -8.06 -24.41
CA PHE A 735 13.01 -7.88 -23.11
C PHE A 735 12.22 -8.53 -21.96
N PHE A 736 10.89 -8.44 -21.96
CA PHE A 736 10.02 -9.14 -21.00
C PHE A 736 10.23 -10.66 -21.01
N GLU A 737 10.30 -11.29 -22.19
CA GLU A 737 10.56 -12.73 -22.37
C GLU A 737 11.98 -13.13 -21.95
N ARG A 738 12.98 -12.27 -22.16
CA ARG A 738 14.35 -12.48 -21.63
C ARG A 738 14.45 -12.30 -20.12
N LEU A 739 13.52 -11.57 -19.51
CA LEU A 739 13.53 -11.29 -18.08
C LEU A 739 12.73 -12.34 -17.27
N PHE A 740 11.55 -12.72 -17.77
CA PHE A 740 10.60 -13.59 -17.08
C PHE A 740 10.37 -14.95 -17.76
N GLY A 741 11.14 -15.25 -18.80
CA GLY A 741 10.98 -16.44 -19.63
C GLY A 741 9.86 -16.29 -20.68
N GLY A 742 9.97 -17.07 -21.75
CA GLY A 742 8.89 -17.20 -22.73
C GLY A 742 7.73 -18.00 -22.14
N PHE A 743 6.64 -17.33 -21.77
CA PHE A 743 5.40 -18.01 -21.40
C PHE A 743 4.82 -18.72 -22.61
N GLY A 744 4.81 -20.05 -22.58
CA GLY A 744 4.10 -20.84 -23.58
C GLY A 744 2.64 -20.40 -23.64
N GLN A 745 2.19 -19.96 -24.81
CA GLN A 745 0.80 -19.61 -25.05
C GLN A 745 -0.08 -20.82 -24.70
N PRO A 746 -1.23 -20.64 -24.02
CA PRO A 746 -2.24 -21.70 -24.04
C PRO A 746 -2.63 -21.94 -25.50
N GLU A 747 -2.66 -23.20 -25.93
CA GLU A 747 -3.03 -23.51 -27.32
C GLU A 747 -4.39 -22.88 -27.63
N PRO A 748 -4.53 -22.13 -28.74
CA PRO A 748 -5.80 -21.54 -29.11
C PRO A 748 -6.80 -22.66 -29.44
N GLN A 749 -7.70 -22.92 -28.50
CA GLN A 749 -8.81 -23.87 -28.60
C GLN A 749 -9.41 -23.81 -30.01
N PRO A 750 -9.47 -24.93 -30.76
CA PRO A 750 -9.77 -24.90 -32.19
C PRO A 750 -11.18 -24.38 -32.45
N ILE A 751 -11.27 -23.10 -32.81
CA ILE A 751 -12.54 -22.41 -33.07
C ILE A 751 -13.25 -23.13 -34.22
N ARG A 752 -14.32 -23.86 -33.89
CA ARG A 752 -15.24 -24.42 -34.89
C ARG A 752 -15.82 -23.26 -35.69
N ARG A 753 -15.31 -23.07 -36.92
CA ARG A 753 -15.84 -22.06 -37.85
C ARG A 753 -17.31 -22.34 -38.13
N GLY A 754 -18.18 -21.46 -37.62
CA GLY A 754 -19.58 -21.41 -38.01
C GLY A 754 -19.72 -21.17 -39.52
N GLN A 755 -20.86 -21.58 -40.08
CA GLN A 755 -21.09 -21.60 -41.51
C GLN A 755 -21.05 -20.18 -42.11
N ALA A 756 -20.20 -19.98 -43.12
CA ALA A 756 -20.27 -18.79 -43.97
C ALA A 756 -21.50 -18.91 -44.90
N GLN A 757 -22.32 -17.86 -44.96
CA GLN A 757 -23.46 -17.80 -45.89
C GLN A 757 -22.95 -17.71 -47.34
N GLN A 758 -23.06 -18.81 -48.09
CA GLN A 758 -22.78 -18.80 -49.53
C GLN A 758 -23.90 -18.07 -50.28
N GLN A 759 -23.64 -16.83 -50.70
CA GLN A 759 -24.42 -16.21 -51.77
C GLN A 759 -24.16 -16.98 -53.08
N ARG A 760 -25.15 -17.75 -53.54
CA ARG A 760 -25.13 -18.33 -54.88
C ARG A 760 -25.26 -17.21 -55.93
N ARG A 761 -24.19 -16.98 -56.70
CA ARG A 761 -24.34 -16.63 -58.12
C ARG A 761 -23.79 -17.76 -58.97
N VAL A 762 -24.53 -18.05 -60.04
CA VAL A 762 -24.29 -19.16 -60.97
C VAL A 762 -23.58 -18.59 -62.19
N ILE A 763 -22.64 -19.35 -62.78
CA ILE A 763 -22.57 -19.65 -64.23
C ILE A 763 -21.34 -20.53 -64.52
N THR A 764 -21.54 -21.45 -65.46
CA THR A 764 -20.57 -22.36 -66.10
C THR A 764 -19.31 -21.64 -66.64
N ARG A 765 -18.18 -22.32 -66.84
CA ARG A 765 -18.08 -23.59 -67.57
C ARG A 765 -16.83 -24.39 -67.22
#